data_AF-A0A0M9DXJ0-F1
#
_entry.id   AF-A0A0M9DXJ0-F1
#
_cell.length_a   1.000
_cell.length_b   1.000
_cell.length_c   1.000
_cell.angle_alpha   90.00
_cell.angle_beta   90.00
_cell.angle_gamma   90.00
#
_symmetry.space_group_name_H-M   'P 1'
#
loop_
_entity.id
_entity.type
_entity.pdbx_description
1 polymer ?
#
loop_
_entity_poly.entity_id
_entity_poly.type
_entity_poly.pdbx_seq_one_letter_code
_entity_poly.pdbx_strand_id
1 'polypeptide(L)'
;MSTTKPLTGPILTSGTRFAPKDQEHIIEQLNKYCISSYAILIDHTTVLNDLIDFSGFSCIGYFTFDINLVGQTIKGIPIQLITLYGPIPQCDAWLVTSTSRALAFSLAQALMLTKNENQIIIRYYSGQTTEMSAYMDFLSGETETLVYLNHYFERKYRVIQPIDVRYTICQCDGTIVQSGQRVLPPGGIAVFDSRTMNLNSFQGYIKVELEVENLQVRVQPFIHFWADYINDKGMCRNHQSGWSPWPPETIFNRGYIPVDPNLEAIASFYNDNDIEINIKALLHFCHNDQEEIVTRDIATVPAGHMVYQNISKAFADIPIETVNAAYVLFVCDKPLHRPNHYIALKGTYKFVETFHQTGGKACHCAIPSYSHNEQQIKKFELWGMSPWQLQLPILNDKFKIDTFFGLLSLTLCDISDFLISYRNNKGQYIFSEKVHIDGRTPQFFNINEFARQKNIDIRNGGTFCMEPIKGLKNIPFSSNVFFGLKHISFPYISTSFIGGDKDSNLPFYINARFPFSREYFFSPLQTTDKFSPGIVSDEYDSLIIVKHHSLLKNYSRVGQYRLDIYDINGNCCSLNRSIPPNFHDAFWLSDILSEANIPFDSIYYTIWIKSHNAKLLPNHLLYRKKDHALSFDDASDGTLQTDPQISGIDKNSSTENYVKFLKETGVCKILAESIPEALKHELNLLPKEIRII
;
A
#
# COMPACT_ATOMS: atom_id res chain seq x y z
N MET A 1 -21.31 -6.88 1.95
CA MET A 1 -21.81 -5.92 2.96
C MET A 1 -20.58 -5.45 3.72
N SER A 2 -20.44 -4.16 4.01
CA SER A 2 -19.27 -3.64 4.73
C SER A 2 -19.51 -3.87 6.22
N THR A 3 -18.75 -4.77 6.83
CA THR A 3 -18.77 -5.05 8.28
C THR A 3 -17.52 -4.55 8.99
N THR A 4 -16.80 -3.59 8.41
CA THR A 4 -15.99 -2.69 9.24
C THR A 4 -16.97 -1.74 9.92
N LYS A 5 -17.45 -2.10 11.12
CA LYS A 5 -17.91 -1.07 12.05
C LYS A 5 -16.76 -0.06 12.15
N PRO A 6 -16.95 1.22 11.80
CA PRO A 6 -16.01 2.23 12.20
C PRO A 6 -15.93 2.11 13.72
N LEU A 7 -14.74 1.93 14.27
CA LEU A 7 -14.51 2.31 15.66
C LEU A 7 -14.72 3.82 15.66
N THR A 8 -15.96 4.22 15.96
CA THR A 8 -16.36 5.60 16.17
C THR A 8 -15.57 6.10 17.37
N GLY A 9 -14.38 6.64 17.12
CA GLY A 9 -13.79 7.58 18.06
C GLY A 9 -14.83 8.67 18.34
N PRO A 10 -14.91 9.17 19.58
CA PRO A 10 -16.00 10.04 20.01
C PRO A 10 -16.13 11.24 19.07
N ILE A 11 -17.38 11.55 18.72
CA ILE A 11 -17.75 12.83 18.12
C ILE A 11 -17.43 13.89 19.19
N LEU A 12 -16.24 14.48 19.11
CA LEU A 12 -15.87 15.59 19.98
C LEU A 12 -16.60 16.83 19.48
N THR A 13 -17.59 17.23 20.26
CA THR A 13 -18.18 18.57 20.25
C THR A 13 -17.05 19.61 20.28
N SER A 14 -17.08 20.53 19.33
CA SER A 14 -16.18 21.67 19.27
C SER A 14 -16.27 22.48 20.57
N GLY A 15 -15.23 22.37 21.39
CA GLY A 15 -15.10 23.10 22.66
C GLY A 15 -14.90 22.17 23.86
N THR A 16 -13.74 21.51 23.96
CA THR A 16 -13.31 20.84 25.19
C THR A 16 -11.78 20.89 25.33
N ARG A 17 -11.32 21.09 26.57
CA ARG A 17 -9.93 21.33 26.96
C ARG A 17 -8.97 20.26 26.43
N PHE A 18 -7.80 20.70 25.95
CA PHE A 18 -6.66 19.82 25.71
C PHE A 18 -6.11 19.38 27.08
N ALA A 19 -6.12 18.08 27.35
CA ALA A 19 -5.46 17.55 28.55
C ALA A 19 -3.96 17.37 28.24
N PRO A 20 -3.05 17.74 29.15
CA PRO A 20 -1.66 17.32 29.04
C PRO A 20 -1.60 15.78 29.08
N LYS A 21 -0.65 15.20 28.37
CA LYS A 21 -0.27 13.80 28.59
C LYS A 21 0.22 13.68 30.03
N ASP A 22 -0.14 12.59 30.71
CA ASP A 22 0.27 12.41 32.10
C ASP A 22 1.80 12.30 32.22
N GLN A 23 2.30 12.57 33.43
CA GLN A 23 3.73 12.58 33.71
C GLN A 23 4.37 11.21 33.46
N GLU A 24 3.65 10.12 33.76
CA GLU A 24 4.14 8.75 33.61
C GLU A 24 4.40 8.42 32.13
N HIS A 25 3.48 8.79 31.25
CA HIS A 25 3.61 8.64 29.81
C HIS A 25 4.81 9.42 29.26
N ILE A 26 5.04 10.65 29.72
CA ILE A 26 6.22 11.42 29.26
C ILE A 26 7.51 10.75 29.75
N ILE A 27 7.57 10.28 30.99
CA ILE A 27 8.72 9.53 31.51
C ILE A 27 8.95 8.25 30.69
N GLU A 28 7.89 7.52 30.33
CA GLU A 28 7.96 6.36 29.46
C GLU A 28 8.58 6.70 28.10
N GLN A 29 8.13 7.79 27.46
CA GLN A 29 8.70 8.26 26.19
C GLN A 29 10.17 8.67 26.34
N LEU A 30 10.52 9.42 27.39
CA LEU A 30 11.91 9.84 27.66
C LEU A 30 12.84 8.63 27.83
N ASN A 31 12.40 7.62 28.59
CA ASN A 31 13.14 6.37 28.76
C ASN A 31 13.25 5.59 27.45
N LYS A 32 12.13 5.43 26.74
CA LYS A 32 12.03 4.72 25.46
C LYS A 32 13.02 5.24 24.41
N TYR A 33 13.22 6.56 24.36
CA TYR A 33 14.15 7.20 23.42
C TYR A 33 15.53 7.53 24.02
N CYS A 34 15.86 6.97 25.20
CA CYS A 34 17.15 7.16 25.87
C CYS A 34 17.54 8.64 26.09
N ILE A 35 16.57 9.48 26.42
CA ILE A 35 16.76 10.93 26.59
C ILE A 35 17.51 11.21 27.89
N SER A 36 18.55 12.05 27.85
CA SER A 36 19.25 12.53 29.05
C SER A 36 19.01 14.02 29.29
N SER A 37 18.83 14.77 28.20
CA SER A 37 18.63 16.22 28.20
C SER A 37 17.48 16.62 27.29
N TYR A 38 16.67 17.59 27.72
CA TYR A 38 15.54 18.07 26.95
C TYR A 38 15.37 19.60 27.01
N ALA A 39 14.89 20.17 25.91
CA ALA A 39 14.47 21.56 25.80
C ALA A 39 12.95 21.67 25.87
N ILE A 40 12.43 22.78 26.38
CA ILE A 40 10.98 23.02 26.44
C ILE A 40 10.62 24.11 25.43
N LEU A 41 9.74 23.78 24.48
CA LEU A 41 9.22 24.70 23.49
C LEU A 41 7.87 25.26 23.93
N ILE A 42 7.81 26.57 24.15
CA ILE A 42 6.64 27.29 24.68
C ILE A 42 6.07 28.31 23.69
N ASP A 43 4.80 28.65 23.88
CA ASP A 43 4.14 29.79 23.26
C ASP A 43 3.11 30.42 24.21
N HIS A 44 2.31 31.37 23.71
CA HIS A 44 1.28 32.06 24.48
C HIS A 44 0.14 31.14 24.96
N THR A 45 0.07 29.90 24.48
CA THR A 45 -0.93 28.91 24.88
C THR A 45 -0.41 27.93 25.92
N THR A 46 0.88 27.98 26.26
CA THR A 46 1.49 27.12 27.28
C THR A 46 0.91 27.41 28.67
N VAL A 47 0.45 26.37 29.36
CA VAL A 47 -0.02 26.48 30.75
C VAL A 47 1.17 26.23 31.68
N LEU A 48 1.76 27.31 32.20
CA LEU A 48 3.00 27.26 32.99
C LEU A 48 2.91 26.38 34.25
N ASN A 49 1.73 26.26 34.85
CA ASN A 49 1.52 25.44 36.06
C ASN A 49 1.68 23.93 35.80
N ASP A 50 1.59 23.50 34.54
CA ASP A 50 1.70 22.10 34.16
C ASP A 50 3.16 21.73 33.77
N LEU A 51 4.10 22.68 33.83
CA LEU A 51 5.51 22.44 33.50
C LEU A 51 6.22 21.74 34.66
N ILE A 52 6.26 20.41 34.56
CA ILE A 52 6.88 19.52 35.54
C ILE A 52 8.35 19.32 35.19
N ASP A 53 9.22 19.33 36.21
CA ASP A 53 10.61 18.88 36.05
C ASP A 53 10.64 17.36 36.21
N PHE A 54 11.18 16.66 35.22
CA PHE A 54 11.24 15.21 35.23
C PHE A 54 12.50 14.74 35.94
N SER A 55 12.34 14.06 37.08
CA SER A 55 13.47 13.52 37.84
C SER A 55 14.29 12.56 36.99
N GLY A 56 15.63 12.70 37.01
CA GLY A 56 16.55 11.90 36.19
C GLY A 56 16.88 12.49 34.82
N PHE A 57 16.25 13.59 34.42
CA PHE A 57 16.45 14.24 33.12
C PHE A 57 16.85 15.72 33.29
N SER A 58 17.74 16.22 32.43
CA SER A 58 18.23 17.59 32.50
C SER A 58 17.44 18.52 31.57
N CYS A 59 16.64 19.43 32.14
CA CYS A 59 16.03 20.52 31.37
C CYS A 59 17.08 21.58 31.02
N ILE A 60 17.35 21.80 29.73
CA ILE A 60 18.39 22.76 29.29
C ILE A 60 17.89 24.20 29.16
N GLY A 61 16.56 24.41 29.19
CA GLY A 61 15.96 25.74 29.15
C GLY A 61 14.62 25.81 28.44
N TYR A 62 14.11 27.04 28.34
CA TYR A 62 12.82 27.38 27.71
C TYR A 62 13.06 28.16 26.43
N PHE A 63 12.38 27.75 25.37
CA PHE A 63 12.57 28.29 24.03
C PHE A 63 11.25 28.60 23.35
N THR A 64 11.25 29.52 22.39
CA THR A 64 10.03 29.95 21.68
C THR A 64 10.34 30.44 20.27
N PHE A 65 9.33 30.43 19.39
CA PHE A 65 9.36 31.17 18.12
C PHE A 65 8.73 32.57 18.24
N ASP A 66 8.09 32.90 19.37
CA ASP A 66 7.41 34.17 19.57
C ASP A 66 8.34 35.19 20.24
N ILE A 67 8.71 36.23 19.49
CA ILE A 67 9.60 37.29 19.97
C ILE A 67 9.08 38.01 21.21
N ASN A 68 7.76 38.03 21.44
CA ASN A 68 7.15 38.71 22.59
C ASN A 68 7.40 37.98 23.91
N LEU A 69 7.73 36.69 23.86
CA LEU A 69 8.03 35.87 25.03
C LEU A 69 9.52 35.90 25.40
N VAL A 70 10.39 36.37 24.50
CA VAL A 70 11.84 36.37 24.69
C VAL A 70 12.22 37.25 25.88
N GLY A 71 13.08 36.74 26.75
CA GLY A 71 13.55 37.43 27.95
C GLY A 71 12.58 37.40 29.14
N GLN A 72 11.32 36.97 28.94
CA GLN A 72 10.47 36.58 30.07
C GLN A 72 11.09 35.37 30.78
N THR A 73 10.80 35.17 32.07
CA THR A 73 11.43 34.11 32.87
C THR A 73 10.42 33.06 33.33
N ILE A 74 10.82 31.79 33.28
CA ILE A 74 10.10 30.66 33.87
C ILE A 74 11.07 29.99 34.84
N LYS A 75 10.65 29.84 36.11
CA LYS A 75 11.52 29.32 37.19
C LYS A 75 12.89 30.03 37.27
N GLY A 76 12.93 31.33 36.95
CA GLY A 76 14.16 32.13 36.93
C GLY A 76 15.05 31.97 35.70
N ILE A 77 14.68 31.12 34.73
CA ILE A 77 15.42 30.92 33.48
C ILE A 77 14.77 31.76 32.38
N PRO A 78 15.55 32.60 31.65
CA PRO A 78 15.02 33.42 30.57
C PRO A 78 14.65 32.56 29.34
N ILE A 79 13.52 32.89 28.74
CA ILE A 79 13.03 32.29 27.50
C ILE A 79 13.87 32.78 26.32
N GLN A 80 14.36 31.85 25.51
CA GLN A 80 15.24 32.12 24.37
C GLN A 80 14.52 31.97 23.03
N LEU A 81 14.92 32.75 22.03
CA LEU A 81 14.34 32.68 20.69
C LEU A 81 14.97 31.55 19.88
N ILE A 82 14.13 30.76 19.21
CA ILE A 82 14.53 29.87 18.12
C ILE A 82 14.25 30.57 16.79
N THR A 83 15.16 30.38 15.84
CA THR A 83 14.98 30.85 14.46
C THR A 83 15.13 29.67 13.50
N LEU A 84 14.49 29.74 12.33
CA LEU A 84 14.51 28.65 11.35
C LEU A 84 15.91 28.35 10.77
N TYR A 85 16.83 29.31 10.83
CA TYR A 85 18.17 29.23 10.23
C TYR A 85 19.30 29.46 11.24
N GLY A 86 18.97 29.66 12.50
CA GLY A 86 19.95 29.91 13.56
C GLY A 86 20.38 28.62 14.27
N PRO A 87 21.36 28.71 15.17
CA PRO A 87 21.75 27.57 16.00
C PRO A 87 20.56 27.10 16.85
N ILE A 88 20.32 25.79 16.82
CA ILE A 88 19.38 25.09 17.69
C ILE A 88 20.17 24.62 18.92
N PRO A 89 19.60 24.69 20.14
CA PRO A 89 20.29 24.21 21.33
C PRO A 89 20.55 22.70 21.24
N GLN A 90 21.70 22.28 21.78
CA GLN A 90 22.05 20.87 21.84
C GLN A 90 21.26 20.18 22.95
N CYS A 91 20.33 19.31 22.57
CA CYS A 91 19.57 18.46 23.47
C CYS A 91 19.20 17.16 22.75
N ASP A 92 18.73 16.16 23.51
CA ASP A 92 18.29 14.88 22.94
C ASP A 92 16.81 14.97 22.52
N ALA A 93 16.00 15.75 23.23
CA ALA A 93 14.58 15.90 22.97
C ALA A 93 14.03 17.31 23.18
N TRP A 94 12.87 17.55 22.57
CA TRP A 94 12.02 18.71 22.69
C TRP A 94 10.69 18.33 23.30
N LEU A 95 10.36 18.95 24.41
CA LEU A 95 9.02 18.90 24.97
C LEU A 95 8.20 20.07 24.41
N VAL A 96 7.25 19.78 23.55
CA VAL A 96 6.37 20.80 22.95
C VAL A 96 5.17 21.00 23.86
N THR A 97 5.12 22.15 24.54
CA THR A 97 4.12 22.47 25.58
C THR A 97 3.10 23.48 25.10
N SER A 98 2.71 23.40 23.84
CA SER A 98 1.73 24.30 23.21
C SER A 98 0.47 23.55 22.79
N THR A 99 -0.67 24.24 22.86
CA THR A 99 -1.94 23.79 22.28
C THR A 99 -2.14 24.26 20.84
N SER A 100 -1.22 25.07 20.32
CA SER A 100 -1.20 25.53 18.93
C SER A 100 -0.92 24.38 17.97
N ARG A 101 -1.81 24.21 16.99
CA ARG A 101 -1.74 23.18 15.94
C ARG A 101 -0.68 23.50 14.88
N ALA A 102 0.45 24.09 15.23
CA ALA A 102 1.52 24.33 14.25
C ALA A 102 2.91 24.33 14.86
N LEU A 103 3.02 24.40 16.18
CA LEU A 103 4.30 24.65 16.84
C LEU A 103 5.26 23.47 16.65
N ALA A 104 4.75 22.23 16.74
CA ALA A 104 5.55 21.04 16.48
C ALA A 104 6.05 20.99 15.02
N PHE A 105 5.21 21.41 14.06
CA PHE A 105 5.61 21.50 12.66
C PHE A 105 6.69 22.56 12.41
N SER A 106 6.58 23.73 13.06
CA SER A 106 7.62 24.77 12.99
C SER A 106 8.94 24.28 13.58
N LEU A 107 8.90 23.54 14.69
CA LEU A 107 10.09 22.91 15.26
C LEU A 107 10.69 21.88 14.31
N ALA A 108 9.89 20.96 13.77
CA ALA A 108 10.34 19.96 12.81
C ALA A 108 11.03 20.62 11.59
N GLN A 109 10.46 21.70 11.06
CA GLN A 109 11.08 22.49 10.00
C GLN A 109 12.43 23.08 10.43
N ALA A 110 12.54 23.66 11.63
CA ALA A 110 13.79 24.22 12.12
C ALA A 110 14.87 23.15 12.33
N LEU A 111 14.49 21.98 12.87
CA LEU A 111 15.40 20.84 13.05
C LEU A 111 15.92 20.33 11.69
N MET A 112 15.04 20.23 10.69
CA MET A 112 15.43 19.82 9.33
C MET A 112 16.40 20.83 8.69
N LEU A 113 16.08 22.13 8.70
CA LEU A 113 16.92 23.17 8.12
C LEU A 113 18.31 23.28 8.78
N THR A 114 18.40 22.90 10.06
CA THR A 114 19.64 22.98 10.85
C THR A 114 20.34 21.64 11.01
N LYS A 115 19.85 20.57 10.35
CA LYS A 115 20.40 19.20 10.40
C LYS A 115 20.40 18.57 11.80
N ASN A 116 19.39 18.88 12.61
CA ASN A 116 19.15 18.36 13.97
C ASN A 116 17.90 17.46 14.04
N GLU A 117 17.55 16.80 12.94
CA GLU A 117 16.32 15.97 12.80
C GLU A 117 16.27 14.78 13.78
N ASN A 118 17.42 14.40 14.32
CA ASN A 118 17.57 13.34 15.33
C ASN A 118 17.10 13.76 16.73
N GLN A 119 16.93 15.06 17.00
CA GLN A 119 16.40 15.54 18.28
C GLN A 119 14.91 15.20 18.38
N ILE A 120 14.53 14.37 19.34
CA ILE A 120 13.17 13.79 19.45
C ILE A 120 12.14 14.85 19.80
N ILE A 121 11.02 14.90 19.09
CA ILE A 121 9.88 15.76 19.43
C ILE A 121 8.89 14.94 20.26
N ILE A 122 8.59 15.41 21.48
CA ILE A 122 7.58 14.84 22.38
C ILE A 122 6.51 15.90 22.61
N ARG A 123 5.26 15.60 22.22
CA ARG A 123 4.13 16.51 22.42
C ARG A 123 3.56 16.33 23.81
N TYR A 124 3.69 17.35 24.65
CA TYR A 124 3.18 17.33 26.02
C TYR A 124 1.68 17.60 26.08
N TYR A 125 1.19 18.53 25.25
CA TYR A 125 -0.24 18.68 25.01
C TYR A 125 -0.62 17.96 23.72
N SER A 126 -1.57 17.05 23.81
CA SER A 126 -2.22 16.52 22.62
C SER A 126 -3.32 17.50 22.20
N GLY A 127 -3.09 18.24 21.12
CA GLY A 127 -4.14 18.96 20.41
C GLY A 127 -5.22 18.02 19.87
N GLN A 128 -5.97 18.45 18.84
CA GLN A 128 -6.62 17.46 17.97
C GLN A 128 -5.54 16.79 17.12
N THR A 129 -4.75 15.88 17.70
CA THR A 129 -3.73 15.09 17.01
C THR A 129 -4.27 13.72 16.69
N THR A 130 -3.76 13.16 15.60
CA THR A 130 -3.97 11.76 15.25
C THR A 130 -2.66 11.04 15.45
N GLU A 131 -2.62 10.20 16.48
CA GLU A 131 -1.50 9.31 16.74
C GLU A 131 -1.60 8.07 15.86
N MET A 132 -0.46 7.63 15.35
CA MET A 132 -0.38 6.49 14.45
C MET A 132 0.89 5.71 14.78
N SER A 133 0.79 4.39 14.72
CA SER A 133 1.96 3.54 14.73
C SER A 133 1.80 2.37 13.78
N ALA A 134 2.91 1.76 13.40
CA ALA A 134 2.94 0.58 12.54
C ALA A 134 4.31 -0.09 12.66
N TYR A 135 4.41 -1.34 12.22
CA TYR A 135 5.66 -2.10 12.26
C TYR A 135 6.02 -2.70 10.90
N MET A 136 7.30 -3.00 10.73
CA MET A 136 7.82 -3.86 9.67
C MET A 136 8.84 -4.81 10.25
N ASP A 137 8.92 -6.04 9.74
CA ASP A 137 10.08 -6.91 9.92
C ASP A 137 11.36 -6.15 9.54
N PHE A 138 12.40 -6.26 10.37
CA PHE A 138 13.65 -5.54 10.20
C PHE A 138 14.82 -6.48 10.49
N LEU A 139 15.67 -6.67 9.48
CA LEU A 139 16.74 -7.67 9.48
C LEU A 139 18.08 -7.00 9.15
N SER A 140 19.16 -7.56 9.69
CA SER A 140 20.54 -7.22 9.30
C SER A 140 21.43 -8.46 9.37
N GLY A 141 22.46 -8.54 8.53
CA GLY A 141 23.34 -9.71 8.40
C GLY A 141 23.11 -10.48 7.11
N GLU A 142 22.45 -11.64 7.17
CA GLU A 142 22.21 -12.45 5.95
C GLU A 142 21.28 -11.76 4.95
N THR A 143 20.33 -11.00 5.46
CA THR A 143 19.39 -10.16 4.71
C THR A 143 19.38 -8.79 5.37
N GLU A 144 19.53 -7.77 4.54
CA GLU A 144 19.46 -6.37 4.94
C GLU A 144 18.09 -5.80 4.58
N THR A 145 17.58 -4.87 5.38
CA THR A 145 16.27 -4.24 5.21
C THR A 145 16.40 -2.76 4.89
N LEU A 146 15.66 -2.31 3.87
CA LEU A 146 15.42 -0.91 3.55
C LEU A 146 13.93 -0.60 3.73
N VAL A 147 13.56 0.23 4.70
CA VAL A 147 12.16 0.67 4.91
C VAL A 147 11.97 2.08 4.37
N TYR A 148 10.91 2.28 3.59
CA TYR A 148 10.56 3.52 2.90
C TYR A 148 9.27 4.10 3.44
N LEU A 149 9.34 5.30 4.01
CA LEU A 149 8.16 6.02 4.50
C LEU A 149 7.98 7.33 3.75
N ASN A 150 6.89 7.46 2.98
CA ASN A 150 6.61 8.63 2.15
C ASN A 150 5.65 9.61 2.83
N HIS A 151 5.84 10.91 2.61
CA HIS A 151 4.95 11.93 3.16
C HIS A 151 3.75 12.21 2.26
N TYR A 152 2.68 11.41 2.40
CA TYR A 152 1.45 11.59 1.61
C TYR A 152 0.38 12.47 2.30
N PHE A 153 0.61 12.93 3.53
CA PHE A 153 -0.42 13.70 4.28
C PHE A 153 -0.70 15.07 3.67
N GLU A 154 0.26 15.65 2.93
CA GLU A 154 0.05 16.86 2.12
C GLU A 154 -1.14 16.69 1.17
N ARG A 155 -1.14 15.62 0.38
CA ARG A 155 -2.19 15.39 -0.62
C ARG A 155 -3.52 14.99 0.00
N LYS A 156 -3.47 14.25 1.10
CA LYS A 156 -4.67 13.67 1.70
C LYS A 156 -5.37 14.58 2.70
N TYR A 157 -4.60 15.41 3.41
CA TYR A 157 -5.07 16.20 4.54
C TYR A 157 -4.59 17.66 4.51
N ARG A 158 -3.87 18.06 3.44
CA ARG A 158 -3.30 19.41 3.29
C ARG A 158 -2.30 19.76 4.39
N VAL A 159 -1.59 18.74 4.90
CA VAL A 159 -0.46 18.92 5.82
C VAL A 159 0.77 19.21 4.96
N ILE A 160 1.01 20.50 4.72
CA ILE A 160 2.11 21.00 3.88
C ILE A 160 3.41 21.24 4.68
N GLN A 161 3.45 20.77 5.92
CA GLN A 161 4.58 20.91 6.83
C GLN A 161 5.33 19.58 6.97
N PRO A 162 6.62 19.59 7.36
CA PRO A 162 7.34 18.37 7.67
C PRO A 162 6.71 17.62 8.85
N ILE A 163 6.78 16.28 8.83
CA ILE A 163 6.31 15.44 9.92
C ILE A 163 7.46 14.74 10.62
N ASP A 164 7.45 14.72 11.95
CA ASP A 164 8.38 13.97 12.77
C ASP A 164 7.95 12.50 12.88
N VAL A 165 8.81 11.61 12.40
CA VAL A 165 8.65 10.15 12.47
C VAL A 165 9.61 9.64 13.53
N ARG A 166 9.06 9.14 14.64
CA ARG A 166 9.84 8.43 15.65
C ARG A 166 9.89 6.95 15.31
N TYR A 167 10.96 6.28 15.69
CA TYR A 167 11.11 4.86 15.46
C TYR A 167 11.77 4.16 16.65
N THR A 168 11.45 2.88 16.80
CA THR A 168 12.13 1.93 17.67
C THR A 168 12.44 0.67 16.88
N ILE A 169 13.63 0.13 17.09
CA ILE A 169 14.07 -1.15 16.56
C ILE A 169 14.03 -2.11 17.74
N CYS A 170 13.26 -3.18 17.59
CA CYS A 170 12.96 -4.13 18.66
C CYS A 170 13.38 -5.53 18.24
N GLN A 171 13.99 -6.28 19.15
CA GLN A 171 14.16 -7.72 19.01
C GLN A 171 12.79 -8.43 18.96
N CYS A 172 12.79 -9.70 18.54
CA CYS A 172 11.59 -10.54 18.54
C CYS A 172 10.93 -10.66 19.92
N ASP A 173 11.71 -10.50 21.00
CA ASP A 173 11.24 -10.50 22.39
C ASP A 173 10.53 -9.18 22.83
N GLY A 174 10.51 -8.17 21.95
CA GLY A 174 10.01 -6.82 22.23
C GLY A 174 11.06 -5.85 22.79
N THR A 175 12.27 -6.32 23.13
CA THR A 175 13.35 -5.49 23.68
C THR A 175 13.81 -4.44 22.68
N ILE A 176 13.79 -3.17 23.07
CA ILE A 176 14.26 -2.05 22.24
C ILE A 176 15.79 -2.06 22.21
N VAL A 177 16.37 -2.15 21.01
CA VAL A 177 17.84 -2.10 20.80
C VAL A 177 18.31 -0.73 20.33
N GLN A 178 17.46 0.00 19.62
CA GLN A 178 17.77 1.34 19.12
C GLN A 178 16.48 2.12 18.93
N SER A 179 16.56 3.43 19.08
CA SER A 179 15.42 4.34 18.94
C SER A 179 15.89 5.67 18.36
N GLY A 180 15.00 6.40 17.70
CA GLY A 180 15.35 7.71 17.16
C GLY A 180 14.20 8.43 16.48
N GLN A 181 14.53 9.48 15.73
CA GLN A 181 13.60 10.23 14.89
C GLN A 181 14.22 10.57 13.53
N ARG A 182 13.34 10.74 12.54
CA ARG A 182 13.58 11.43 11.28
C ARG A 182 12.51 12.50 11.08
N VAL A 183 12.86 13.60 10.43
CA VAL A 183 11.86 14.58 9.96
C VAL A 183 11.66 14.38 8.46
N LEU A 184 10.41 14.31 8.05
CA LEU A 184 10.03 13.96 6.69
C LEU A 184 9.36 15.15 6.00
N PRO A 185 9.95 15.76 4.96
CA PRO A 185 9.37 16.90 4.26
C PRO A 185 8.12 16.53 3.43
N PRO A 186 7.25 17.51 3.11
CA PRO A 186 6.17 17.41 2.10
C PRO A 186 6.59 16.65 0.83
N GLY A 187 5.88 15.56 0.52
CA GLY A 187 6.15 14.71 -0.65
C GLY A 187 7.44 13.87 -0.58
N GLY A 188 8.33 14.12 0.39
CA GLY A 188 9.60 13.43 0.57
C GLY A 188 9.46 11.99 1.07
N ILE A 189 10.63 11.36 1.29
CA ILE A 189 10.77 9.97 1.70
C ILE A 189 11.80 9.84 2.82
N ALA A 190 11.49 9.09 3.87
CA ALA A 190 12.45 8.70 4.90
C ALA A 190 12.84 7.25 4.65
N VAL A 191 14.15 6.97 4.76
CA VAL A 191 14.68 5.62 4.56
C VAL A 191 15.38 5.16 5.83
N PHE A 192 14.97 3.99 6.31
CA PHE A 192 15.62 3.28 7.40
C PHE A 192 16.41 2.11 6.80
N ASP A 193 17.73 2.20 6.84
CA ASP A 193 18.65 1.24 6.21
C ASP A 193 19.44 0.49 7.27
N SER A 194 19.17 -0.81 7.40
CA SER A 194 19.83 -1.69 8.38
C SER A 194 21.36 -1.67 8.25
N ARG A 195 21.88 -1.50 7.04
CA ARG A 195 23.33 -1.47 6.74
C ARG A 195 24.04 -0.28 7.39
N THR A 196 23.30 0.79 7.62
CA THR A 196 23.83 2.04 8.22
C THR A 196 23.59 2.12 9.73
N MET A 197 22.73 1.25 10.27
CA MET A 197 22.32 1.27 11.67
C MET A 197 23.22 0.45 12.60
N ASN A 198 24.22 -0.27 12.07
CA ASN A 198 25.21 -1.03 12.84
C ASN A 198 24.61 -2.06 13.83
N LEU A 199 23.55 -2.76 13.43
CA LEU A 199 22.82 -3.71 14.30
C LEU A 199 23.48 -5.10 14.42
N ASN A 200 24.63 -5.32 13.77
CA ASN A 200 25.23 -6.66 13.58
C ASN A 200 24.22 -7.64 12.94
N SER A 201 24.35 -8.95 13.19
CA SER A 201 23.30 -9.89 12.80
C SER A 201 22.08 -9.68 13.69
N PHE A 202 21.00 -9.18 13.10
CA PHE A 202 19.80 -8.74 13.80
C PHE A 202 18.55 -9.31 13.15
N GLN A 203 17.60 -9.68 14.01
CA GLN A 203 16.29 -10.15 13.61
C GLN A 203 15.22 -9.64 14.58
N GLY A 204 14.22 -8.95 14.04
CA GLY A 204 13.17 -8.33 14.81
C GLY A 204 12.32 -7.43 13.94
N TYR A 205 11.95 -6.26 14.45
CA TYR A 205 11.08 -5.32 13.75
C TYR A 205 11.44 -3.87 14.05
N ILE A 206 11.09 -3.00 13.11
CA ILE A 206 11.05 -1.56 13.33
C ILE A 206 9.59 -1.16 13.57
N LYS A 207 9.32 -0.43 14.65
CA LYS A 207 8.05 0.23 14.94
C LYS A 207 8.22 1.72 14.69
N VAL A 208 7.39 2.28 13.81
CA VAL A 208 7.35 3.71 13.50
C VAL A 208 6.13 4.35 14.13
N GLU A 209 6.30 5.58 14.63
CA GLU A 209 5.29 6.33 15.37
C GLU A 209 5.24 7.78 14.88
N LEU A 210 4.02 8.28 14.70
CA LEU A 210 3.71 9.57 14.09
C LEU A 210 2.59 10.24 14.88
N GLU A 211 2.71 11.54 15.13
CA GLU A 211 1.62 12.37 15.64
C GLU A 211 1.36 13.50 14.65
N VAL A 212 0.22 13.45 13.94
CA VAL A 212 -0.14 14.45 12.93
C VAL A 212 -1.28 15.34 13.44
N GLU A 213 -1.06 16.64 13.48
CA GLU A 213 -2.06 17.62 13.93
C GLU A 213 -3.18 17.79 12.89
N ASN A 214 -4.43 17.81 13.35
CA ASN A 214 -5.61 18.04 12.50
C ASN A 214 -5.75 19.55 12.21
N LEU A 215 -5.01 20.05 11.21
CA LEU A 215 -5.03 21.46 10.82
C LEU A 215 -6.40 21.90 10.29
N GLN A 216 -6.85 21.22 9.23
CA GLN A 216 -8.07 21.58 8.49
C GLN A 216 -9.12 20.47 8.51
N VAL A 217 -8.66 19.22 8.52
CA VAL A 217 -9.51 18.02 8.46
C VAL A 217 -8.98 16.97 9.42
N ARG A 218 -9.87 16.08 9.86
CA ARG A 218 -9.48 14.93 10.69
C ARG A 218 -8.57 14.01 9.87
N VAL A 219 -7.39 13.76 10.42
CA VAL A 219 -6.46 12.76 9.91
C VAL A 219 -6.92 11.37 10.36
N GLN A 220 -6.82 10.38 9.48
CA GLN A 220 -7.15 8.99 9.79
C GLN A 220 -5.87 8.31 10.29
N PRO A 221 -5.94 7.51 11.37
CA PRO A 221 -4.77 6.85 11.92
C PRO A 221 -4.31 5.70 11.03
N PHE A 222 -3.55 6.04 10.00
CA PHE A 222 -3.08 5.11 8.98
C PHE A 222 -1.74 5.57 8.45
N ILE A 223 -0.79 4.64 8.41
CA ILE A 223 0.55 4.79 7.85
C ILE A 223 0.70 3.73 6.76
N HIS A 224 1.40 4.08 5.68
CA HIS A 224 1.77 3.17 4.60
C HIS A 224 3.27 3.28 4.35
N PHE A 225 3.97 2.15 4.27
CA PHE A 225 5.39 2.07 3.92
C PHE A 225 5.73 0.73 3.28
N TRP A 226 6.81 0.73 2.52
CA TRP A 226 7.38 -0.44 1.87
C TRP A 226 8.67 -0.85 2.57
N ALA A 227 9.04 -2.11 2.41
CA ALA A 227 10.35 -2.61 2.81
C ALA A 227 10.91 -3.55 1.76
N ASP A 228 12.16 -3.30 1.35
CA ASP A 228 12.94 -4.27 0.59
C ASP A 228 13.81 -5.08 1.53
N TYR A 229 13.84 -6.39 1.31
CA TYR A 229 14.73 -7.34 1.95
C TYR A 229 15.74 -7.79 0.92
N ILE A 230 17.03 -7.57 1.17
CA ILE A 230 18.09 -7.65 0.17
C ILE A 230 19.21 -8.55 0.69
N ASN A 231 19.64 -9.52 -0.12
CA ASN A 231 20.79 -10.36 0.17
C ASN A 231 21.57 -10.72 -1.12
N ASP A 232 22.66 -11.46 -0.99
CA ASP A 232 23.51 -11.87 -2.12
C ASP A 232 22.84 -12.86 -3.08
N LYS A 233 21.71 -13.46 -2.71
CA LYS A 233 20.98 -14.47 -3.50
C LYS A 233 19.72 -13.94 -4.14
N GLY A 234 19.12 -12.88 -3.60
CA GLY A 234 17.95 -12.24 -4.18
C GLY A 234 17.47 -11.03 -3.39
N MET A 235 16.23 -10.65 -3.68
CA MET A 235 15.53 -9.58 -2.98
C MET A 235 14.03 -9.81 -3.03
N CYS A 236 13.30 -9.22 -2.08
CA CYS A 236 11.85 -9.19 -2.12
C CYS A 236 11.32 -7.91 -1.48
N ARG A 237 10.08 -7.53 -1.80
CA ARG A 237 9.45 -6.30 -1.30
C ARG A 237 8.15 -6.61 -0.64
N ASN A 238 8.01 -6.16 0.60
CA ASN A 238 6.73 -6.17 1.28
C ASN A 238 6.26 -4.72 1.49
N HIS A 239 4.97 -4.52 1.73
CA HIS A 239 4.44 -3.26 2.21
C HIS A 239 3.47 -3.50 3.34
N GLN A 240 3.48 -2.62 4.33
CA GLN A 240 2.54 -2.67 5.44
C GLN A 240 1.65 -1.43 5.40
N SER A 241 0.37 -1.65 5.69
CA SER A 241 -0.61 -0.58 5.72
C SER A 241 -1.64 -0.80 6.83
N GLY A 242 -1.91 0.25 7.61
CA GLY A 242 -2.87 0.21 8.71
C GLY A 242 -2.36 -0.41 10.01
N TRP A 243 -2.99 -0.01 11.11
CA TRP A 243 -2.51 -0.29 12.47
C TRP A 243 -3.39 -1.30 13.23
N SER A 244 -4.68 -1.44 12.91
CA SER A 244 -5.53 -2.26 13.77
C SER A 244 -5.29 -3.76 13.54
N PRO A 245 -5.09 -4.55 14.62
CA PRO A 245 -5.13 -6.00 14.49
C PRO A 245 -6.47 -6.41 13.87
N TRP A 246 -6.42 -7.43 13.02
CA TRP A 246 -7.62 -7.99 12.43
C TRP A 246 -8.40 -8.75 13.51
N PRO A 247 -9.74 -8.79 13.45
CA PRO A 247 -10.53 -9.54 14.42
C PRO A 247 -10.12 -11.02 14.49
N PRO A 248 -10.42 -11.70 15.61
CA PRO A 248 -10.29 -13.16 15.71
C PRO A 248 -10.96 -13.88 14.55
N GLU A 249 -10.46 -15.06 14.21
CA GLU A 249 -10.97 -15.93 13.15
C GLU A 249 -10.87 -15.33 11.74
N THR A 250 -10.17 -14.20 11.58
CA THR A 250 -9.84 -13.68 10.25
C THR A 250 -8.95 -14.67 9.51
N ILE A 251 -9.39 -15.09 8.33
CA ILE A 251 -8.62 -15.96 7.44
C ILE A 251 -7.65 -15.10 6.64
N PHE A 252 -6.36 -15.34 6.82
CA PHE A 252 -5.31 -14.69 6.04
C PHE A 252 -4.82 -15.61 4.94
N ASN A 253 -5.04 -15.26 3.68
CA ASN A 253 -4.33 -15.92 2.58
C ASN A 253 -2.90 -15.37 2.50
N ARG A 254 -1.91 -16.25 2.65
CA ARG A 254 -0.51 -15.88 2.76
C ARG A 254 0.40 -16.51 1.72
N GLY A 255 -0.16 -16.98 0.61
CA GLY A 255 0.62 -17.32 -0.56
C GLY A 255 0.96 -18.80 -0.60
N TYR A 256 2.07 -19.16 -1.21
CA TYR A 256 2.35 -20.54 -1.58
C TYR A 256 3.47 -21.20 -0.77
N ILE A 257 3.47 -22.53 -0.77
CA ILE A 257 4.63 -23.34 -0.36
C ILE A 257 5.45 -23.65 -1.61
N PRO A 258 6.77 -23.37 -1.63
CA PRO A 258 7.59 -23.58 -2.81
C PRO A 258 7.78 -25.08 -3.08
N VAL A 259 7.72 -25.47 -4.35
CA VAL A 259 8.02 -26.83 -4.82
C VAL A 259 9.53 -27.10 -4.94
N ASP A 260 10.35 -26.05 -4.99
CA ASP A 260 11.81 -26.18 -5.03
C ASP A 260 12.31 -26.67 -3.65
N PRO A 261 12.99 -27.83 -3.57
CA PRO A 261 13.45 -28.40 -2.29
C PRO A 261 14.53 -27.56 -1.60
N ASN A 262 15.12 -26.57 -2.29
CA ASN A 262 16.09 -25.63 -1.73
C ASN A 262 15.44 -24.38 -1.13
N LEU A 263 14.12 -24.24 -1.27
CA LEU A 263 13.36 -23.11 -0.75
C LEU A 263 12.43 -23.56 0.37
N GLU A 264 12.10 -22.62 1.25
CA GLU A 264 11.12 -22.82 2.31
C GLU A 264 10.26 -21.57 2.51
N ALA A 265 9.02 -21.79 2.95
CA ALA A 265 8.10 -20.74 3.32
C ALA A 265 8.27 -20.38 4.80
N ILE A 266 8.48 -19.09 5.09
CA ILE A 266 8.60 -18.54 6.44
C ILE A 266 7.52 -17.49 6.64
N ALA A 267 6.75 -17.60 7.72
CA ALA A 267 5.78 -16.60 8.11
C ALA A 267 6.24 -15.86 9.38
N SER A 268 6.05 -14.54 9.38
CA SER A 268 6.27 -13.68 10.55
C SER A 268 4.94 -13.23 11.14
N PHE A 269 4.81 -13.37 12.45
CA PHE A 269 3.62 -13.01 13.21
C PHE A 269 3.98 -12.05 14.33
N TYR A 270 3.28 -10.92 14.40
CA TYR A 270 3.47 -9.90 15.44
C TYR A 270 2.24 -9.80 16.33
N ASN A 271 2.44 -9.92 17.64
CA ASN A 271 1.42 -9.85 18.65
C ASN A 271 1.61 -8.62 19.55
N ASP A 272 0.91 -7.53 19.22
CA ASP A 272 0.85 -6.30 20.03
C ASP A 272 -0.18 -6.38 21.18
N ASN A 273 -0.79 -7.54 21.41
CA ASN A 273 -1.76 -7.72 22.48
C ASN A 273 -1.06 -8.11 23.79
N ASP A 274 -1.76 -7.88 24.91
CA ASP A 274 -1.32 -8.26 26.27
C ASP A 274 -1.50 -9.76 26.57
N ILE A 275 -1.93 -10.55 25.59
CA ILE A 275 -2.21 -11.99 25.73
C ILE A 275 -1.57 -12.77 24.58
N GLU A 276 -1.25 -14.04 24.80
CA GLU A 276 -0.76 -14.93 23.76
C GLU A 276 -1.82 -15.27 22.70
N ILE A 277 -1.36 -15.66 21.51
CA ILE A 277 -2.20 -15.98 20.35
C ILE A 277 -1.88 -17.38 19.83
N ASN A 278 -2.93 -18.16 19.58
CA ASN A 278 -2.84 -19.44 18.91
C ASN A 278 -3.13 -19.28 17.42
N ILE A 279 -2.31 -19.93 16.59
CA ILE A 279 -2.41 -19.83 15.14
C ILE A 279 -2.57 -21.23 14.54
N LYS A 280 -3.50 -21.34 13.59
CA LYS A 280 -3.69 -22.50 12.75
C LYS A 280 -3.26 -22.18 11.33
N ALA A 281 -2.43 -23.04 10.76
CA ALA A 281 -2.09 -23.04 9.34
C ALA A 281 -2.94 -24.08 8.61
N LEU A 282 -3.55 -23.69 7.50
CA LEU A 282 -4.33 -24.57 6.62
C LEU A 282 -3.61 -24.61 5.27
N LEU A 283 -3.09 -25.78 4.90
CA LEU A 283 -2.49 -26.01 3.60
C LEU A 283 -3.55 -26.62 2.68
N HIS A 284 -3.79 -25.96 1.56
CA HIS A 284 -4.62 -26.43 0.47
C HIS A 284 -3.72 -26.83 -0.70
N PHE A 285 -4.04 -27.93 -1.36
CA PHE A 285 -3.28 -28.43 -2.50
C PHE A 285 -4.11 -29.42 -3.33
N CYS A 286 -3.64 -29.74 -4.53
CA CYS A 286 -4.19 -30.79 -5.37
C CYS A 286 -3.22 -31.97 -5.44
N HIS A 287 -3.69 -33.17 -5.13
CA HIS A 287 -2.93 -34.42 -5.18
C HIS A 287 -3.80 -35.51 -5.82
N ASN A 288 -3.26 -36.20 -6.84
CA ASN A 288 -3.99 -37.20 -7.64
C ASN A 288 -5.37 -36.69 -8.13
N ASP A 289 -5.41 -35.47 -8.66
CA ASP A 289 -6.64 -34.80 -9.14
C ASP A 289 -7.72 -34.55 -8.06
N GLN A 290 -7.38 -34.69 -6.78
CA GLN A 290 -8.26 -34.37 -5.65
C GLN A 290 -7.76 -33.14 -4.90
N GLU A 291 -8.68 -32.24 -4.54
CA GLU A 291 -8.36 -31.13 -3.65
C GLU A 291 -8.35 -31.63 -2.20
N GLU A 292 -7.25 -31.35 -1.51
CA GLU A 292 -7.02 -31.72 -0.12
C GLU A 292 -6.75 -30.49 0.74
N ILE A 293 -7.15 -30.56 2.01
CA ILE A 293 -6.90 -29.52 3.02
C ILE A 293 -6.35 -30.18 4.26
N VAL A 294 -5.17 -29.73 4.70
CA VAL A 294 -4.53 -30.20 5.93
C VAL A 294 -4.36 -29.03 6.88
N THR A 295 -4.86 -29.19 8.11
CA THR A 295 -4.74 -28.19 9.18
C THR A 295 -3.65 -28.61 10.17
N ARG A 296 -2.85 -27.64 10.60
CA ARG A 296 -1.83 -27.78 11.64
C ARG A 296 -1.91 -26.61 12.61
N ASP A 297 -1.76 -26.91 13.89
CA ASP A 297 -1.45 -25.88 14.88
C ASP A 297 0.03 -25.52 14.72
N ILE A 298 0.35 -24.22 14.67
CA ILE A 298 1.72 -23.72 14.63
C ILE A 298 2.06 -23.08 15.98
N ALA A 299 3.32 -22.67 16.18
CA ALA A 299 3.76 -22.16 17.48
C ALA A 299 2.94 -20.93 17.91
N THR A 300 2.68 -20.81 19.21
CA THR A 300 1.98 -19.66 19.77
C THR A 300 2.85 -18.41 19.69
N VAL A 301 2.20 -17.24 19.64
CA VAL A 301 2.88 -15.95 19.68
C VAL A 301 2.63 -15.32 21.05
N PRO A 302 3.63 -15.22 21.94
CA PRO A 302 3.41 -14.63 23.25
C PRO A 302 3.10 -13.13 23.17
N ALA A 303 2.58 -12.55 24.25
CA ALA A 303 2.21 -11.13 24.31
C ALA A 303 3.41 -10.20 24.07
N GLY A 304 3.26 -9.17 23.24
CA GLY A 304 4.34 -8.21 22.91
C GLY A 304 5.44 -8.75 21.99
N HIS A 305 5.27 -9.94 21.43
CA HIS A 305 6.32 -10.65 20.70
C HIS A 305 6.12 -10.68 19.17
N MET A 306 7.23 -10.84 18.46
CA MET A 306 7.26 -11.28 17.06
C MET A 306 7.86 -12.69 16.97
N VAL A 307 7.31 -13.56 16.13
CA VAL A 307 7.89 -14.88 15.86
C VAL A 307 7.97 -15.17 14.36
N TYR A 308 9.10 -15.74 13.94
CA TYR A 308 9.27 -16.33 12.61
C TYR A 308 9.03 -17.83 12.68
N GLN A 309 8.17 -18.34 11.81
CA GLN A 309 7.82 -19.76 11.77
C GLN A 309 8.05 -20.33 10.38
N ASN A 310 8.76 -21.45 10.32
CA ASN A 310 8.98 -22.19 9.10
C ASN A 310 7.73 -23.04 8.79
N ILE A 311 6.96 -22.59 7.81
CA ILE A 311 5.69 -23.18 7.40
C ILE A 311 5.92 -24.45 6.60
N SER A 312 6.94 -24.49 5.75
CA SER A 312 7.31 -25.72 5.03
C SER A 312 7.62 -26.86 6.00
N LYS A 313 8.28 -26.57 7.12
CA LYS A 313 8.56 -27.56 8.16
C LYS A 313 7.31 -28.05 8.89
N ALA A 314 6.30 -27.19 9.07
CA ALA A 314 5.02 -27.58 9.69
C ALA A 314 4.22 -28.61 8.86
N PHE A 315 4.51 -28.69 7.56
CA PHE A 315 3.89 -29.61 6.60
C PHE A 315 4.91 -30.58 5.97
N ALA A 316 6.03 -30.85 6.64
CA ALA A 316 7.11 -31.67 6.09
C ALA A 316 6.73 -33.14 5.82
N ASP A 317 5.61 -33.61 6.37
CA ASP A 317 5.02 -34.92 6.11
C ASP A 317 4.31 -35.01 4.75
N ILE A 318 4.06 -33.88 4.10
CA ILE A 318 3.41 -33.80 2.78
C ILE A 318 4.49 -33.69 1.69
N PRO A 319 4.50 -34.57 0.68
CA PRO A 319 5.47 -34.53 -0.42
C PRO A 319 5.13 -33.41 -1.41
N ILE A 320 5.49 -32.17 -1.07
CA ILE A 320 5.13 -30.94 -1.80
C ILE A 320 5.54 -31.00 -3.28
N GLU A 321 6.62 -31.69 -3.62
CA GLU A 321 7.10 -31.87 -4.98
C GLU A 321 6.14 -32.68 -5.89
N THR A 322 5.16 -33.38 -5.30
CA THR A 322 4.18 -34.19 -6.03
C THR A 322 2.78 -33.57 -6.07
N VAL A 323 2.59 -32.42 -5.43
CA VAL A 323 1.29 -31.74 -5.36
C VAL A 323 1.29 -30.47 -6.20
N ASN A 324 0.12 -30.05 -6.65
CA ASN A 324 -0.06 -28.80 -7.39
C ASN A 324 -0.79 -27.76 -6.54
N ALA A 325 -0.62 -26.48 -6.90
CA ALA A 325 -1.34 -25.37 -6.31
C ALA A 325 -1.30 -25.34 -4.77
N ALA A 326 -0.12 -25.61 -4.17
CA ALA A 326 0.06 -25.61 -2.73
C ALA A 326 0.05 -24.19 -2.16
N TYR A 327 -0.97 -23.84 -1.37
CA TYR A 327 -1.07 -22.53 -0.71
C TYR A 327 -1.53 -22.61 0.74
N VAL A 328 -1.11 -21.62 1.52
CA VAL A 328 -1.33 -21.59 2.97
C VAL A 328 -2.26 -20.45 3.38
N LEU A 329 -3.20 -20.78 4.25
CA LEU A 329 -4.05 -19.85 4.97
C LEU A 329 -3.70 -19.88 6.46
N PHE A 330 -3.85 -18.75 7.16
CA PHE A 330 -3.76 -18.70 8.62
C PHE A 330 -5.04 -18.22 9.25
N VAL A 331 -5.37 -18.82 10.40
CA VAL A 331 -6.50 -18.44 11.24
C VAL A 331 -6.02 -18.29 12.67
N CYS A 332 -6.40 -17.20 13.32
CA CYS A 332 -5.97 -16.88 14.69
C CYS A 332 -7.17 -16.85 15.62
N ASP A 333 -7.00 -17.27 16.86
CA ASP A 333 -8.06 -17.28 17.89
C ASP A 333 -8.29 -15.91 18.57
N LYS A 334 -7.36 -14.97 18.37
CA LYS A 334 -7.33 -13.62 18.93
C LYS A 334 -7.04 -12.58 17.84
N PRO A 335 -7.24 -11.27 18.13
CA PRO A 335 -6.89 -10.24 17.18
C PRO A 335 -5.39 -10.28 16.87
N LEU A 336 -5.02 -10.30 15.59
CA LEU A 336 -3.61 -10.36 15.19
C LEU A 336 -3.33 -9.34 14.09
N HIS A 337 -2.15 -8.73 14.13
CA HIS A 337 -1.65 -8.02 12.96
C HIS A 337 -1.52 -8.95 11.77
N ARG A 338 -1.51 -8.35 10.59
CA ARG A 338 -1.35 -9.10 9.37
C ARG A 338 -0.01 -9.89 9.39
N PRO A 339 -0.02 -11.22 9.18
CA PRO A 339 1.22 -11.98 8.99
C PRO A 339 1.94 -11.57 7.71
N ASN A 340 3.26 -11.62 7.74
CA ASN A 340 4.11 -11.49 6.55
C ASN A 340 4.58 -12.87 6.11
N HIS A 341 4.67 -13.12 4.80
CA HIS A 341 5.08 -14.43 4.25
C HIS A 341 6.25 -14.26 3.31
N TYR A 342 7.27 -15.09 3.48
CA TYR A 342 8.54 -15.03 2.77
C TYR A 342 8.87 -16.40 2.20
N ILE A 343 9.53 -16.40 1.03
CA ILE A 343 10.23 -17.56 0.51
C ILE A 343 11.71 -17.33 0.74
N ALA A 344 12.34 -18.26 1.44
CA ALA A 344 13.75 -18.19 1.84
C ALA A 344 14.52 -19.37 1.27
N LEU A 345 15.84 -19.22 1.13
CA LEU A 345 16.72 -20.38 1.00
C LEU A 345 16.68 -21.22 2.27
N LYS A 346 16.54 -22.54 2.10
CA LYS A 346 16.35 -23.49 3.19
C LYS A 346 17.40 -23.35 4.30
N GLY A 347 16.92 -23.17 5.53
CA GLY A 347 17.77 -23.06 6.72
C GLY A 347 18.44 -21.69 6.90
N THR A 348 18.01 -20.67 6.15
CA THR A 348 18.57 -19.31 6.21
C THR A 348 17.46 -18.27 6.28
N TYR A 349 17.82 -17.01 6.55
CA TYR A 349 16.90 -15.87 6.39
C TYR A 349 17.15 -15.09 5.10
N LYS A 350 17.76 -15.73 4.09
CA LYS A 350 17.97 -15.15 2.76
C LYS A 350 16.69 -15.20 1.95
N PHE A 351 15.87 -14.17 2.12
CA PHE A 351 14.59 -14.04 1.42
C PHE A 351 14.80 -13.73 -0.05
N VAL A 352 14.11 -14.47 -0.91
CA VAL A 352 14.16 -14.32 -2.37
C VAL A 352 12.83 -13.91 -2.96
N GLU A 353 11.76 -14.01 -2.17
CA GLU A 353 10.41 -13.61 -2.54
C GLU A 353 9.56 -13.37 -1.30
N THR A 354 8.51 -12.55 -1.41
CA THR A 354 7.49 -12.37 -0.36
C THR A 354 6.10 -12.29 -0.96
N PHE A 355 5.10 -12.76 -0.23
CA PHE A 355 3.72 -12.71 -0.68
C PHE A 355 2.85 -11.79 0.18
N HIS A 356 2.03 -10.99 -0.48
CA HIS A 356 1.16 -10.01 0.16
C HIS A 356 -0.32 -10.15 -0.27
N GLN A 357 -1.21 -10.33 0.71
CA GLN A 357 -2.67 -10.14 0.53
C GLN A 357 -3.31 -9.49 1.79
N THR A 358 -4.47 -8.84 1.63
CA THR A 358 -5.26 -8.31 2.75
C THR A 358 -6.20 -9.37 3.35
N GLY A 359 -6.24 -9.50 4.67
CA GLY A 359 -6.98 -10.57 5.38
C GLY A 359 -8.49 -10.56 5.11
N GLY A 360 -9.13 -9.38 5.12
CA GLY A 360 -10.58 -9.28 4.97
C GLY A 360 -11.17 -9.63 3.60
N LYS A 361 -10.38 -9.72 2.53
CA LYS A 361 -10.88 -10.17 1.22
C LYS A 361 -10.78 -11.69 1.06
N ALA A 362 -9.83 -12.34 1.73
CA ALA A 362 -9.61 -13.78 1.62
C ALA A 362 -10.81 -14.58 2.16
N CYS A 363 -11.44 -14.16 3.26
CA CYS A 363 -12.63 -14.82 3.83
C CYS A 363 -13.88 -14.78 2.92
N HIS A 364 -13.96 -13.82 1.99
CA HIS A 364 -15.09 -13.70 1.06
C HIS A 364 -14.88 -14.45 -0.26
N CYS A 365 -13.63 -14.81 -0.57
CA CYS A 365 -13.25 -15.49 -1.81
C CYS A 365 -13.27 -17.01 -1.70
N ALA A 366 -13.33 -17.56 -0.47
CA ALA A 366 -13.51 -18.98 -0.21
C ALA A 366 -14.98 -19.44 -0.19
N ILE A 367 -15.92 -18.54 -0.51
CA ILE A 367 -17.35 -18.84 -0.47
C ILE A 367 -17.91 -18.79 -1.90
N PRO A 368 -18.39 -19.91 -2.47
CA PRO A 368 -19.02 -19.98 -3.80
C PRO A 368 -20.17 -19.00 -4.05
N SER A 369 -20.71 -18.35 -3.02
CA SER A 369 -21.81 -17.38 -3.10
C SER A 369 -21.42 -15.99 -3.63
N TYR A 370 -20.20 -15.79 -4.14
CA TYR A 370 -19.69 -14.49 -4.62
C TYR A 370 -19.46 -14.48 -6.14
N SER A 371 -20.45 -14.94 -6.90
CA SER A 371 -20.49 -14.90 -8.38
C SER A 371 -21.58 -13.99 -8.93
N HIS A 372 -21.38 -13.53 -10.16
CA HIS A 372 -22.40 -12.82 -10.93
C HIS A 372 -23.56 -13.76 -11.24
N ASN A 373 -24.79 -13.30 -11.00
CA ASN A 373 -25.98 -14.05 -11.42
C ASN A 373 -26.23 -13.92 -12.92
N GLU A 374 -27.10 -14.78 -13.48
CA GLU A 374 -27.40 -14.80 -14.92
C GLU A 374 -27.90 -13.45 -15.46
N GLN A 375 -28.67 -12.68 -14.67
CA GLN A 375 -29.18 -11.37 -15.09
C GLN A 375 -28.05 -10.34 -15.22
N GLN A 376 -27.07 -10.38 -14.31
CA GLN A 376 -25.88 -9.52 -14.37
C GLN A 376 -25.01 -9.87 -15.56
N ILE A 377 -24.77 -11.17 -15.81
CA ILE A 377 -24.01 -11.63 -16.97
C ILE A 377 -24.66 -11.14 -18.28
N LYS A 378 -25.99 -11.30 -18.41
CA LYS A 378 -26.74 -10.77 -19.57
C LYS A 378 -26.60 -9.25 -19.72
N LYS A 379 -26.60 -8.48 -18.62
CA LYS A 379 -26.38 -7.03 -18.67
C LYS A 379 -24.98 -6.68 -19.19
N PHE A 380 -23.94 -7.36 -18.73
CA PHE A 380 -22.58 -7.15 -19.23
C PHE A 380 -22.47 -7.46 -20.72
N GLU A 381 -23.08 -8.55 -21.19
CA GLU A 381 -23.11 -8.88 -22.61
C GLU A 381 -23.80 -7.77 -23.43
N LEU A 382 -24.95 -7.26 -22.96
CA LEU A 382 -25.67 -6.15 -23.60
C LEU A 382 -24.84 -4.86 -23.66
N TRP A 383 -24.02 -4.59 -22.65
CA TRP A 383 -23.15 -3.42 -22.59
C TRP A 383 -21.80 -3.61 -23.29
N GLY A 384 -21.56 -4.76 -23.93
CA GLY A 384 -20.28 -5.05 -24.57
C GLY A 384 -19.12 -5.13 -23.58
N MET A 385 -19.39 -5.62 -22.37
CA MET A 385 -18.43 -5.77 -21.28
C MET A 385 -18.07 -7.22 -21.03
N SER A 386 -16.85 -7.45 -20.54
CA SER A 386 -16.49 -8.73 -19.93
C SER A 386 -16.91 -8.73 -18.46
N PRO A 387 -17.57 -9.80 -17.96
CA PRO A 387 -18.01 -9.90 -16.57
C PRO A 387 -16.84 -9.97 -15.57
N TRP A 388 -15.72 -10.48 -16.05
CA TRP A 388 -14.44 -10.55 -15.34
C TRP A 388 -13.35 -10.57 -16.40
N GLN A 389 -12.25 -9.86 -16.16
CA GLN A 389 -11.08 -9.93 -17.01
C GLN A 389 -9.82 -9.66 -16.20
N LEU A 390 -8.78 -10.43 -16.46
CA LEU A 390 -7.44 -10.15 -16.00
C LEU A 390 -6.59 -9.66 -17.17
N GLN A 391 -5.99 -8.48 -17.02
CA GLN A 391 -5.06 -7.95 -18.00
C GLN A 391 -3.65 -7.90 -17.38
N LEU A 392 -2.70 -8.57 -18.03
CA LEU A 392 -1.32 -8.71 -17.58
C LEU A 392 -0.37 -8.10 -18.62
N PRO A 393 0.61 -7.29 -18.19
CA PRO A 393 1.56 -6.69 -19.11
C PRO A 393 2.53 -7.74 -19.63
N ILE A 394 2.80 -7.74 -20.93
CA ILE A 394 3.98 -8.37 -21.51
C ILE A 394 4.95 -7.24 -21.82
N LEU A 395 6.06 -7.20 -21.07
CA LEU A 395 7.05 -6.15 -21.19
C LEU A 395 7.86 -6.30 -22.48
N ASN A 396 8.35 -5.18 -23.01
CA ASN A 396 9.25 -5.15 -24.16
C ASN A 396 10.55 -5.93 -23.86
N ASP A 397 11.12 -6.58 -24.88
CA ASP A 397 12.34 -7.39 -24.78
C ASP A 397 13.53 -6.63 -24.18
N LYS A 398 13.57 -5.30 -24.29
CA LYS A 398 14.61 -4.47 -23.66
C LYS A 398 14.71 -4.67 -22.14
N PHE A 399 13.60 -5.01 -21.49
CA PHE A 399 13.55 -5.26 -20.06
C PHE A 399 14.01 -6.67 -19.71
N LYS A 400 13.92 -7.63 -20.64
CA LYS A 400 14.25 -9.05 -20.43
C LYS A 400 13.53 -9.66 -19.22
N ILE A 401 12.27 -9.29 -19.02
CA ILE A 401 11.41 -9.76 -17.93
C ILE A 401 10.25 -10.55 -18.53
N ASP A 402 10.09 -11.79 -18.08
CA ASP A 402 8.95 -12.63 -18.40
C ASP A 402 7.82 -12.44 -17.38
N THR A 403 6.58 -12.51 -17.87
CA THR A 403 5.37 -12.38 -17.06
C THR A 403 4.78 -13.75 -16.75
N PHE A 404 4.41 -13.95 -15.49
CA PHE A 404 3.86 -15.18 -14.95
C PHE A 404 2.46 -14.95 -14.39
N PHE A 405 1.65 -16.00 -14.47
CA PHE A 405 0.33 -16.09 -13.87
C PHE A 405 0.25 -17.33 -13.00
N GLY A 406 -0.29 -17.24 -11.79
CA GLY A 406 -0.52 -18.41 -10.94
C GLY A 406 -1.96 -18.46 -10.43
N LEU A 407 -2.58 -19.63 -10.50
CA LEU A 407 -3.86 -19.88 -9.84
C LEU A 407 -3.63 -20.38 -8.42
N LEU A 408 -4.41 -19.89 -7.47
CA LEU A 408 -4.32 -20.32 -6.07
C LEU A 408 -4.97 -21.70 -5.84
N SER A 409 -6.24 -21.89 -6.18
CA SER A 409 -6.96 -23.18 -6.19
C SER A 409 -8.38 -23.00 -6.73
N LEU A 410 -9.04 -24.09 -7.14
CA LEU A 410 -10.45 -24.08 -7.53
C LEU A 410 -11.38 -23.69 -6.38
N THR A 411 -11.04 -24.01 -5.13
CA THR A 411 -11.81 -23.56 -3.95
C THR A 411 -11.93 -22.02 -3.84
N LEU A 412 -10.98 -21.27 -4.42
CA LEU A 412 -10.97 -19.80 -4.43
C LEU A 412 -11.26 -19.19 -5.81
N CYS A 413 -11.23 -20.01 -6.87
CA CYS A 413 -11.42 -19.61 -8.27
C CYS A 413 -12.28 -20.64 -9.01
N ASP A 414 -13.60 -20.43 -9.03
CA ASP A 414 -14.60 -21.30 -9.70
C ASP A 414 -14.62 -21.14 -11.25
N ILE A 415 -13.52 -20.66 -11.85
CA ILE A 415 -13.36 -20.63 -13.31
C ILE A 415 -12.10 -21.41 -13.66
N SER A 416 -12.28 -22.43 -14.51
CA SER A 416 -11.18 -23.19 -15.11
C SER A 416 -11.03 -22.96 -16.61
N ASP A 417 -12.09 -22.49 -17.28
CA ASP A 417 -12.11 -22.34 -18.74
C ASP A 417 -12.02 -20.87 -19.16
N PHE A 418 -10.92 -20.53 -19.81
CA PHE A 418 -10.60 -19.15 -20.19
C PHE A 418 -10.49 -18.98 -21.70
N LEU A 419 -10.96 -17.84 -22.19
CA LEU A 419 -10.50 -17.26 -23.45
C LEU A 419 -9.29 -16.40 -23.13
N ILE A 420 -8.14 -16.84 -23.63
CA ILE A 420 -6.90 -16.10 -23.59
C ILE A 420 -6.80 -15.29 -24.88
N SER A 421 -6.41 -14.03 -24.79
CA SER A 421 -6.19 -13.17 -25.95
C SER A 421 -4.99 -12.26 -25.76
N TYR A 422 -4.39 -11.82 -26.87
CA TYR A 422 -3.25 -10.91 -26.86
C TYR A 422 -3.52 -9.67 -27.71
N ARG A 423 -3.18 -8.53 -27.13
CA ARG A 423 -3.19 -7.21 -27.76
C ARG A 423 -1.77 -6.70 -27.92
N ASN A 424 -1.42 -6.19 -29.10
CA ASN A 424 -0.10 -5.60 -29.34
C ASN A 424 0.06 -4.24 -28.64
N ASN A 425 1.23 -3.61 -28.82
CA ASN A 425 1.53 -2.28 -28.28
C ASN A 425 0.69 -1.12 -28.80
N LYS A 426 -0.17 -1.36 -29.80
CA LYS A 426 -1.18 -0.41 -30.30
C LYS A 426 -2.58 -0.72 -29.76
N GLY A 427 -2.72 -1.68 -28.85
CA GLY A 427 -3.99 -2.14 -28.29
C GLY A 427 -4.83 -3.01 -29.24
N GLN A 428 -4.27 -3.42 -30.39
CA GLN A 428 -4.97 -4.20 -31.41
C GLN A 428 -4.95 -5.69 -31.05
N TYR A 429 -6.10 -6.36 -31.17
CA TYR A 429 -6.19 -7.82 -31.04
C TYR A 429 -5.46 -8.50 -32.18
N ILE A 430 -4.56 -9.44 -31.84
CA ILE A 430 -3.85 -10.24 -32.84
C ILE A 430 -3.98 -11.75 -32.62
N PHE A 431 -4.43 -12.18 -31.44
CA PHE A 431 -4.54 -13.60 -31.11
C PHE A 431 -5.62 -13.86 -30.06
N SER A 432 -6.27 -15.02 -30.15
CA SER A 432 -7.13 -15.56 -29.10
C SER A 432 -7.25 -17.09 -29.16
N GLU A 433 -7.23 -17.77 -28.02
CA GLU A 433 -7.38 -19.22 -27.89
C GLU A 433 -8.11 -19.59 -26.60
N LYS A 434 -8.87 -20.70 -26.61
CA LYS A 434 -9.48 -21.25 -25.40
C LYS A 434 -8.48 -22.14 -24.68
N VAL A 435 -8.32 -21.94 -23.38
CA VAL A 435 -7.38 -22.68 -22.54
C VAL A 435 -8.08 -23.08 -21.24
N HIS A 436 -7.82 -24.31 -20.81
CA HIS A 436 -8.26 -24.82 -19.50
C HIS A 436 -7.09 -24.68 -18.51
N ILE A 437 -7.32 -23.96 -17.41
CA ILE A 437 -6.33 -23.75 -16.34
C ILE A 437 -7.03 -23.93 -14.99
N ASP A 438 -6.54 -24.84 -14.15
CA ASP A 438 -7.13 -25.15 -12.84
C ASP A 438 -6.08 -25.58 -11.80
N GLY A 439 -6.52 -26.09 -10.65
CA GLY A 439 -5.65 -26.56 -9.56
C GLY A 439 -4.72 -27.72 -9.90
N ARG A 440 -4.90 -28.38 -11.07
CA ARG A 440 -4.02 -29.45 -11.57
C ARG A 440 -2.89 -28.91 -12.44
N THR A 441 -2.98 -27.66 -12.86
CA THR A 441 -1.91 -27.01 -13.64
C THR A 441 -0.73 -26.64 -12.75
N PRO A 442 0.49 -26.51 -13.33
CA PRO A 442 1.62 -26.00 -12.59
C PRO A 442 1.29 -24.67 -11.91
N GLN A 443 1.82 -24.47 -10.70
CA GLN A 443 1.53 -23.30 -9.87
C GLN A 443 1.73 -21.97 -10.58
N PHE A 444 2.71 -21.88 -11.49
CA PHE A 444 2.96 -20.70 -12.30
C PHE A 444 3.03 -21.04 -13.80
N PHE A 445 2.29 -20.28 -14.58
CA PHE A 445 2.21 -20.31 -16.03
C PHE A 445 3.01 -19.14 -16.63
N ASN A 446 4.04 -19.43 -17.44
CA ASN A 446 4.83 -18.42 -18.14
C ASN A 446 4.09 -17.94 -19.40
N ILE A 447 3.59 -16.70 -19.35
CA ILE A 447 2.81 -16.10 -20.43
C ILE A 447 3.69 -15.81 -21.65
N ASN A 448 4.92 -15.36 -21.43
CA ASN A 448 5.85 -15.04 -22.50
C ASN A 448 6.24 -16.30 -23.28
N GLU A 449 6.50 -17.40 -22.58
CA GLU A 449 6.78 -18.69 -23.21
C GLU A 449 5.58 -19.19 -24.03
N PHE A 450 4.38 -19.15 -23.46
CA PHE A 450 3.15 -19.48 -24.19
C PHE A 450 2.99 -18.66 -25.48
N ALA A 451 3.22 -17.35 -25.41
CA ALA A 451 3.16 -16.47 -26.57
C ALA A 451 4.18 -16.86 -27.66
N ARG A 452 5.42 -17.17 -27.26
CA ARG A 452 6.48 -17.65 -28.18
C ARG A 452 6.09 -18.98 -28.84
N GLN A 453 5.57 -19.95 -28.08
CA GLN A 453 5.12 -21.25 -28.61
C GLN A 453 3.97 -21.09 -29.64
N LYS A 454 3.15 -20.05 -29.49
CA LYS A 454 2.06 -19.70 -30.43
C LYS A 454 2.49 -18.76 -31.56
N ASN A 455 3.79 -18.50 -31.72
CA ASN A 455 4.35 -17.59 -32.72
C ASN A 455 3.80 -16.14 -32.66
N ILE A 456 3.49 -15.66 -31.46
CA ILE A 456 3.03 -14.29 -31.22
C ILE A 456 4.24 -13.37 -31.08
N ASP A 457 4.31 -12.29 -31.85
CA ASP A 457 5.38 -11.29 -31.71
C ASP A 457 5.15 -10.40 -30.48
N ILE A 458 5.98 -10.63 -29.46
CA ILE A 458 5.95 -9.92 -28.18
C ILE A 458 7.11 -8.93 -27.99
N ARG A 459 8.00 -8.77 -28.97
CA ARG A 459 9.25 -8.00 -28.82
C ARG A 459 9.01 -6.55 -28.39
N ASN A 460 7.93 -5.96 -28.87
CA ASN A 460 7.54 -4.58 -28.57
C ASN A 460 6.63 -4.44 -27.33
N GLY A 461 6.41 -5.53 -26.60
CA GLY A 461 5.44 -5.62 -25.53
C GLY A 461 4.00 -5.70 -26.03
N GLY A 462 3.08 -5.91 -25.09
CA GLY A 462 1.66 -6.11 -25.35
C GLY A 462 0.86 -6.34 -24.07
N THR A 463 -0.43 -6.57 -24.20
CA THR A 463 -1.29 -6.93 -23.07
C THR A 463 -1.83 -8.32 -23.31
N PHE A 464 -1.62 -9.21 -22.34
CA PHE A 464 -2.30 -10.48 -22.28
C PHE A 464 -3.61 -10.32 -21.51
N CYS A 465 -4.71 -10.79 -22.10
CA CYS A 465 -6.04 -10.71 -21.52
C CYS A 465 -6.56 -12.12 -21.29
N MET A 466 -7.03 -12.39 -20.08
CA MET A 466 -7.70 -13.63 -19.70
C MET A 466 -9.12 -13.32 -19.26
N GLU A 467 -10.11 -13.93 -19.91
CA GLU A 467 -11.52 -13.80 -19.58
C GLU A 467 -12.21 -15.16 -19.58
N PRO A 468 -13.34 -15.35 -18.88
CA PRO A 468 -14.04 -16.63 -18.86
C PRO A 468 -14.62 -16.93 -20.24
N ILE A 469 -14.64 -18.20 -20.67
CA ILE A 469 -15.32 -18.54 -21.92
C ILE A 469 -16.82 -18.22 -21.87
N LYS A 470 -17.40 -17.92 -23.03
CA LYS A 470 -18.84 -17.65 -23.13
C LYS A 470 -19.66 -18.86 -22.69
N GLY A 471 -20.70 -18.62 -21.89
CA GLY A 471 -21.67 -19.64 -21.46
C GLY A 471 -21.43 -20.20 -20.05
N LEU A 472 -20.37 -19.78 -19.36
CA LEU A 472 -20.17 -20.11 -17.94
C LEU A 472 -21.26 -19.45 -17.07
N LYS A 473 -21.85 -20.24 -16.17
CA LYS A 473 -22.91 -19.79 -15.27
C LYS A 473 -22.39 -19.13 -14.00
N ASN A 474 -21.23 -19.55 -13.53
CA ASN A 474 -20.59 -19.05 -12.32
C ASN A 474 -19.36 -18.24 -12.71
N ILE A 475 -19.46 -16.91 -12.64
CA ILE A 475 -18.31 -16.02 -12.86
C ILE A 475 -18.10 -15.23 -11.56
N PRO A 476 -16.99 -15.42 -10.84
CA PRO A 476 -16.72 -14.73 -9.59
C PRO A 476 -16.59 -13.22 -9.81
N PHE A 477 -17.03 -12.43 -8.83
CA PHE A 477 -16.80 -10.98 -8.87
C PHE A 477 -15.30 -10.64 -8.84
N SER A 478 -14.48 -11.44 -8.16
CA SER A 478 -13.00 -11.43 -8.19
C SER A 478 -12.49 -12.84 -8.01
N SER A 479 -11.40 -13.17 -8.71
CA SER A 479 -10.58 -14.33 -8.39
C SER A 479 -9.33 -13.89 -7.62
N ASN A 480 -8.78 -14.80 -6.83
CA ASN A 480 -7.49 -14.65 -6.17
C ASN A 480 -6.43 -15.32 -7.06
N VAL A 481 -5.59 -14.54 -7.73
CA VAL A 481 -4.53 -15.06 -8.62
C VAL A 481 -3.20 -14.35 -8.37
N PHE A 482 -2.10 -15.00 -8.70
CA PHE A 482 -0.77 -14.42 -8.66
C PHE A 482 -0.44 -13.76 -10.00
N PHE A 483 0.11 -12.56 -9.93
CA PHE A 483 0.85 -11.95 -11.03
C PHE A 483 2.32 -11.98 -10.66
N GLY A 484 3.14 -12.59 -11.51
CA GLY A 484 4.57 -12.71 -11.30
C GLY A 484 5.39 -12.06 -12.40
N LEU A 485 6.57 -11.56 -12.04
CA LEU A 485 7.58 -11.03 -12.95
C LEU A 485 8.92 -11.67 -12.62
N LYS A 486 9.68 -12.06 -13.65
CA LYS A 486 11.00 -12.67 -13.49
C LYS A 486 11.93 -12.22 -14.61
N HIS A 487 13.10 -11.70 -14.26
CA HIS A 487 14.13 -11.46 -15.25
C HIS A 487 14.67 -12.80 -15.78
N ILE A 488 14.88 -12.93 -17.10
CA ILE A 488 15.26 -14.21 -17.73
C ILE A 488 16.58 -14.79 -17.20
N SER A 489 17.46 -13.94 -16.67
CA SER A 489 18.77 -14.33 -16.12
C SER A 489 18.78 -14.51 -14.60
N PHE A 490 17.64 -14.35 -13.92
CA PHE A 490 17.52 -14.49 -12.48
C PHE A 490 16.62 -15.70 -12.15
N PRO A 491 16.90 -16.52 -11.12
CA PRO A 491 16.18 -17.78 -10.93
C PRO A 491 14.78 -17.62 -10.31
N TYR A 492 14.55 -16.59 -9.49
CA TYR A 492 13.31 -16.46 -8.70
C TYR A 492 12.28 -15.55 -9.37
N ILE A 493 11.01 -15.84 -9.12
CA ILE A 493 9.85 -15.06 -9.58
C ILE A 493 9.46 -14.11 -8.45
N SER A 494 9.27 -12.83 -8.77
CA SER A 494 8.68 -11.86 -7.85
C SER A 494 7.18 -11.79 -8.06
N THR A 495 6.38 -12.02 -7.03
CA THR A 495 4.93 -12.16 -7.14
C THR A 495 4.18 -11.10 -6.36
N SER A 496 3.00 -10.75 -6.85
CA SER A 496 2.02 -9.96 -6.11
C SER A 496 0.63 -10.52 -6.36
N PHE A 497 -0.28 -10.21 -5.43
CA PHE A 497 -1.65 -10.61 -5.52
C PHE A 497 -2.41 -9.70 -6.51
N ILE A 498 -3.17 -10.31 -7.42
CA ILE A 498 -4.14 -9.59 -8.25
C ILE A 498 -5.48 -10.29 -8.20
N GLY A 499 -6.55 -9.50 -8.24
CA GLY A 499 -7.87 -10.00 -8.57
C GLY A 499 -8.35 -9.26 -9.79
N GLY A 500 -8.91 -9.99 -10.77
CA GLY A 500 -9.34 -9.38 -12.04
C GLY A 500 -10.13 -8.09 -11.84
N ASP A 501 -10.03 -7.20 -12.82
CA ASP A 501 -10.55 -5.85 -12.73
C ASP A 501 -12.07 -5.90 -12.56
N LYS A 502 -12.60 -5.44 -11.42
CA LYS A 502 -14.06 -5.48 -11.21
C LYS A 502 -14.80 -4.45 -12.04
N ASP A 503 -14.19 -3.29 -12.30
CA ASP A 503 -14.90 -2.10 -12.82
C ASP A 503 -13.94 -1.01 -13.35
N SER A 504 -12.81 -1.39 -13.97
CA SER A 504 -11.81 -0.42 -14.45
C SER A 504 -12.27 0.25 -15.76
N ASN A 505 -12.09 1.57 -15.85
CA ASN A 505 -12.41 2.48 -16.96
C ASN A 505 -13.76 2.22 -17.63
N LEU A 506 -14.82 2.22 -16.82
CA LEU A 506 -16.21 2.10 -17.28
C LEU A 506 -16.89 3.47 -17.40
N PRO A 507 -17.81 3.64 -18.35
CA PRO A 507 -18.68 4.82 -18.41
C PRO A 507 -19.50 4.93 -17.12
N PHE A 508 -19.63 6.15 -16.60
CA PHE A 508 -20.28 6.41 -15.32
C PHE A 508 -21.73 5.91 -15.25
N TYR A 509 -22.46 5.91 -16.37
CA TYR A 509 -23.86 5.44 -16.44
C TYR A 509 -24.00 3.91 -16.29
N ILE A 510 -22.93 3.16 -16.50
CA ILE A 510 -22.90 1.70 -16.29
C ILE A 510 -22.69 1.38 -14.81
N ASN A 511 -21.80 2.13 -14.14
CA ASN A 511 -21.52 1.94 -12.73
C ASN A 511 -21.31 3.28 -12.00
N ALA A 512 -22.43 3.87 -11.57
CA ALA A 512 -22.46 5.11 -10.81
C ALA A 512 -21.82 5.01 -9.41
N ARG A 513 -21.43 3.81 -8.95
CA ARG A 513 -20.81 3.59 -7.63
C ARG A 513 -19.30 3.80 -7.62
N PHE A 514 -18.64 3.94 -8.79
CA PHE A 514 -17.19 3.91 -8.89
C PHE A 514 -16.55 5.08 -9.66
N PRO A 515 -16.70 6.32 -9.18
CA PRO A 515 -15.65 7.31 -9.33
C PRO A 515 -14.95 7.52 -7.99
N PHE A 516 -14.07 6.58 -7.61
CA PHE A 516 -13.24 6.80 -6.43
C PHE A 516 -11.98 7.58 -6.83
N SER A 517 -12.11 8.90 -6.96
CA SER A 517 -11.10 9.79 -6.41
C SER A 517 -11.74 10.63 -5.34
N ARG A 518 -11.06 10.76 -4.21
CA ARG A 518 -11.58 11.50 -3.08
C ARG A 518 -11.58 13.02 -3.29
N GLU A 519 -10.71 13.53 -4.17
CA GLU A 519 -10.80 14.93 -4.65
C GLU A 519 -12.10 15.16 -5.44
N TYR A 520 -12.70 14.09 -5.96
CA TYR A 520 -13.82 14.15 -6.87
C TYR A 520 -14.89 13.09 -6.53
N PHE A 521 -15.24 12.94 -5.25
CA PHE A 521 -16.21 11.94 -4.74
C PHE A 521 -17.59 11.98 -5.42
N PHE A 522 -17.85 13.00 -6.24
CA PHE A 522 -19.06 13.21 -7.04
C PHE A 522 -18.80 13.41 -8.55
N SER A 523 -17.56 13.27 -9.02
CA SER A 523 -17.29 13.35 -10.45
C SER A 523 -17.66 12.03 -11.11
N PRO A 524 -18.35 12.01 -12.25
CA PRO A 524 -18.50 10.78 -13.03
C PRO A 524 -17.18 10.26 -13.63
N LEU A 525 -16.06 11.00 -13.47
CA LEU A 525 -14.78 10.67 -14.08
C LEU A 525 -13.97 9.72 -13.19
N GLN A 526 -13.54 8.62 -13.79
CA GLN A 526 -12.50 7.78 -13.21
C GLN A 526 -11.15 8.49 -13.28
N THR A 527 -10.40 8.42 -12.19
CA THR A 527 -9.17 9.18 -11.95
C THR A 527 -8.19 8.31 -11.16
N THR A 528 -6.93 8.75 -11.09
CA THR A 528 -5.84 8.08 -10.40
C THR A 528 -5.10 9.08 -9.53
N ASP A 529 -4.77 8.69 -8.30
CA ASP A 529 -3.78 9.38 -7.46
C ASP A 529 -3.10 8.33 -6.57
N LYS A 530 -1.99 7.79 -7.09
CA LYS A 530 -1.24 6.70 -6.46
C LYS A 530 0.23 7.06 -6.30
N PHE A 531 0.89 6.48 -5.30
CA PHE A 531 2.30 6.71 -5.04
C PHE A 531 3.07 5.43 -4.73
N SER A 532 4.38 5.51 -4.93
CA SER A 532 5.33 4.44 -4.62
C SER A 532 6.73 5.01 -4.36
N PRO A 533 7.62 4.27 -3.66
CA PRO A 533 9.04 4.60 -3.58
C PRO A 533 9.73 4.37 -4.93
N GLY A 534 10.80 5.13 -5.16
CA GLY A 534 11.71 5.00 -6.28
C GLY A 534 13.16 5.10 -5.81
N ILE A 535 14.05 4.37 -6.51
CA ILE A 535 15.49 4.32 -6.24
C ILE A 535 16.23 4.42 -7.56
N VAL A 536 17.24 5.30 -7.62
CA VAL A 536 18.22 5.33 -8.69
C VAL A 536 19.61 5.44 -8.07
N SER A 537 20.47 4.46 -8.37
CA SER A 537 21.87 4.43 -7.92
C SER A 537 22.71 3.59 -8.88
N ASP A 538 24.00 3.44 -8.58
CA ASP A 538 24.88 2.53 -9.32
C ASP A 538 24.48 1.06 -9.15
N GLU A 539 23.91 0.68 -7.99
CA GLU A 539 23.50 -0.69 -7.72
C GLU A 539 22.05 -0.98 -8.16
N TYR A 540 21.16 0.01 -8.05
CA TYR A 540 19.72 -0.19 -8.21
C TYR A 540 19.06 0.78 -9.19
N ASP A 541 17.96 0.32 -9.79
CA ASP A 541 16.98 1.16 -10.50
C ASP A 541 15.56 0.78 -10.12
N SER A 542 14.60 1.63 -10.45
CA SER A 542 13.18 1.34 -10.28
C SER A 542 12.48 1.22 -11.63
N LEU A 543 11.81 0.10 -11.86
CA LEU A 543 10.91 -0.08 -13.01
C LEU A 543 9.48 0.24 -12.59
N ILE A 544 8.84 1.17 -13.28
CA ILE A 544 7.43 1.51 -13.07
C ILE A 544 6.62 0.99 -14.25
N ILE A 545 5.51 0.31 -13.96
CA ILE A 545 4.56 -0.22 -14.96
C ILE A 545 3.20 0.37 -14.66
N VAL A 546 2.73 1.30 -15.49
CA VAL A 546 1.42 1.96 -15.37
C VAL A 546 0.44 1.25 -16.28
N LYS A 547 -0.56 0.58 -15.70
CA LYS A 547 -1.56 -0.18 -16.47
C LYS A 547 -2.83 0.63 -16.71
N HIS A 548 -3.37 0.54 -17.93
CA HIS A 548 -4.60 1.21 -18.35
C HIS A 548 -5.57 0.22 -19.00
N HIS A 549 -6.47 -0.34 -18.19
CA HIS A 549 -7.34 -1.44 -18.57
C HIS A 549 -8.81 -1.05 -18.46
N SER A 550 -9.65 -1.62 -19.33
CA SER A 550 -11.12 -1.50 -19.26
C SER A 550 -11.79 -2.84 -19.49
N LEU A 551 -12.92 -3.06 -18.82
CA LEU A 551 -13.78 -4.21 -19.11
C LEU A 551 -14.64 -4.01 -20.37
N LEU A 552 -14.70 -2.79 -20.92
CA LEU A 552 -15.38 -2.54 -22.19
C LEU A 552 -14.55 -3.11 -23.36
N LYS A 553 -15.16 -4.00 -24.13
CA LYS A 553 -14.49 -4.64 -25.28
C LYS A 553 -14.04 -3.63 -26.34
N ASN A 554 -14.83 -2.57 -26.54
CA ASN A 554 -14.61 -1.50 -27.51
C ASN A 554 -13.98 -0.24 -26.89
N TYR A 555 -13.30 -0.36 -25.74
CA TYR A 555 -12.66 0.78 -25.09
C TYR A 555 -11.56 1.38 -25.98
N SER A 556 -11.66 2.69 -26.27
CA SER A 556 -10.78 3.41 -27.20
C SER A 556 -10.13 4.66 -26.60
N ARG A 557 -10.45 5.01 -25.34
CA ARG A 557 -9.97 6.24 -24.71
C ARG A 557 -8.47 6.13 -24.40
N VAL A 558 -7.72 7.19 -24.67
CA VAL A 558 -6.32 7.34 -24.25
C VAL A 558 -6.29 7.92 -22.83
N GLY A 559 -5.55 7.26 -21.93
CA GLY A 559 -5.29 7.77 -20.59
C GLY A 559 -4.23 8.86 -20.65
N GLN A 560 -4.43 9.93 -19.89
CA GLN A 560 -3.47 11.02 -19.72
C GLN A 560 -3.10 11.07 -18.25
N TYR A 561 -1.81 11.15 -17.95
CA TYR A 561 -1.36 11.16 -16.57
C TYR A 561 -0.10 12.00 -16.37
N ARG A 562 0.03 12.53 -15.16
CA ARG A 562 1.18 13.28 -14.68
C ARG A 562 1.97 12.40 -13.71
N LEU A 563 3.28 12.34 -13.92
CA LEU A 563 4.24 11.84 -12.96
C LEU A 563 4.75 13.02 -12.13
N ASP A 564 4.57 12.99 -10.82
CA ASP A 564 5.26 13.92 -9.92
C ASP A 564 6.33 13.13 -9.16
N ILE A 565 7.60 13.52 -9.27
CA ILE A 565 8.74 12.85 -8.68
C ILE A 565 9.35 13.78 -7.65
N TYR A 566 9.31 13.36 -6.39
CA TYR A 566 9.87 14.11 -5.27
C TYR A 566 11.19 13.47 -4.83
N ASP A 567 12.21 14.29 -4.60
CA ASP A 567 13.44 13.84 -3.97
C ASP A 567 13.28 13.70 -2.43
N ILE A 568 14.35 13.31 -1.74
CA ILE A 568 14.36 13.15 -0.28
C ILE A 568 14.05 14.45 0.48
N ASN A 569 14.32 15.61 -0.13
CA ASN A 569 14.11 16.93 0.44
C ASN A 569 12.71 17.49 0.13
N GLY A 570 11.89 16.78 -0.66
CA GLY A 570 10.57 17.22 -1.10
C GLY A 570 10.57 18.12 -2.35
N ASN A 571 11.68 18.25 -3.07
CA ASN A 571 11.72 18.97 -4.35
C ASN A 571 11.02 18.13 -5.42
N CYS A 572 10.04 18.74 -6.11
CA CYS A 572 9.20 18.05 -7.08
C CYS A 572 9.57 18.40 -8.52
N CYS A 573 9.63 17.39 -9.38
CA CYS A 573 9.53 17.57 -10.83
C CYS A 573 8.27 16.87 -11.37
N SER A 574 7.65 17.45 -12.40
CA SER A 574 6.43 16.93 -12.99
C SER A 574 6.59 16.68 -14.49
N LEU A 575 6.10 15.54 -14.97
CA LEU A 575 6.10 15.15 -16.39
C LEU A 575 4.71 14.69 -16.80
N ASN A 576 4.27 15.03 -18.01
CA ASN A 576 3.00 14.57 -18.56
C ASN A 576 3.23 13.44 -19.55
N ARG A 577 2.41 12.39 -19.47
CA ARG A 577 2.48 11.19 -20.30
C ARG A 577 1.09 10.75 -20.73
N SER A 578 1.06 9.91 -21.76
CA SER A 578 -0.17 9.32 -22.28
C SER A 578 -0.02 7.82 -22.45
N ILE A 579 -1.14 7.11 -22.31
CA ILE A 579 -1.19 5.65 -22.38
C ILE A 579 -2.38 5.19 -23.24
N PRO A 580 -2.15 4.38 -24.28
CA PRO A 580 -3.22 3.81 -25.10
C PRO A 580 -4.26 3.01 -24.29
N PRO A 581 -5.48 2.83 -24.81
CA PRO A 581 -6.50 1.96 -24.19
C PRO A 581 -6.04 0.50 -24.12
N ASN A 582 -6.36 -0.19 -23.02
CA ASN A 582 -6.04 -1.62 -22.80
C ASN A 582 -4.55 -1.94 -22.98
N PHE A 583 -3.69 -1.03 -22.54
CA PHE A 583 -2.23 -1.13 -22.66
C PHE A 583 -1.54 -0.77 -21.33
N HIS A 584 -0.22 -0.80 -21.33
CA HIS A 584 0.61 -0.43 -20.20
C HIS A 584 1.79 0.45 -20.66
N ASP A 585 2.22 1.39 -19.83
CA ASP A 585 3.44 2.17 -20.04
C ASP A 585 4.48 1.66 -19.03
N ALA A 586 5.69 1.35 -19.48
CA ALA A 586 6.74 0.79 -18.64
C ALA A 586 8.06 1.53 -18.88
N PHE A 587 8.70 1.99 -17.81
CA PHE A 587 9.92 2.80 -17.89
C PHE A 587 10.80 2.65 -16.65
N TRP A 588 12.12 2.79 -16.86
CA TRP A 588 13.08 2.95 -15.77
C TRP A 588 13.00 4.37 -15.21
N LEU A 589 13.12 4.51 -13.89
CA LEU A 589 13.13 5.82 -13.26
C LEU A 589 14.34 6.65 -13.72
N SER A 590 15.50 6.01 -13.93
CA SER A 590 16.69 6.68 -14.50
C SER A 590 16.42 7.36 -15.85
N ASP A 591 15.70 6.67 -16.74
CA ASP A 591 15.39 7.18 -18.08
C ASP A 591 14.50 8.43 -17.97
N ILE A 592 13.53 8.40 -17.05
CA ILE A 592 12.62 9.51 -16.80
C ILE A 592 13.33 10.72 -16.20
N LEU A 593 14.20 10.50 -15.21
CA LEU A 593 15.00 11.59 -14.61
C LEU A 593 15.92 12.23 -15.65
N SER A 594 16.53 11.42 -16.52
CA SER A 594 17.36 11.90 -17.62
C SER A 594 16.54 12.67 -18.66
N GLU A 595 15.36 12.20 -19.05
CA GLU A 595 14.45 12.90 -19.99
C GLU A 595 14.07 14.29 -19.45
N ALA A 596 13.86 14.40 -18.14
CA ALA A 596 13.47 15.61 -17.47
C ALA A 596 14.62 16.57 -17.13
N ASN A 597 15.87 16.20 -17.40
CA ASN A 597 17.07 16.91 -16.96
C ASN A 597 17.09 17.18 -15.44
N ILE A 598 16.59 16.24 -14.64
CA ILE A 598 16.65 16.31 -13.18
C ILE A 598 18.00 15.74 -12.73
N PRO A 599 18.81 16.50 -11.95
CA PRO A 599 20.05 15.98 -11.39
C PRO A 599 19.84 14.72 -10.54
N PHE A 600 20.74 13.74 -10.66
CA PHE A 600 20.77 12.52 -9.84
C PHE A 600 21.40 12.78 -8.46
N ASP A 601 21.01 13.88 -7.80
CA ASP A 601 21.62 14.28 -6.53
C ASP A 601 21.04 13.50 -5.33
N SER A 602 19.93 12.79 -5.55
CA SER A 602 19.27 11.92 -4.57
C SER A 602 19.25 10.47 -5.05
N ILE A 603 19.36 9.53 -4.12
CA ILE A 603 19.21 8.10 -4.40
C ILE A 603 17.74 7.68 -4.33
N TYR A 604 16.97 8.30 -3.43
CA TYR A 604 15.62 7.91 -3.09
C TYR A 604 14.60 8.96 -3.51
N TYR A 605 13.45 8.49 -4.01
CA TYR A 605 12.40 9.31 -4.56
C TYR A 605 11.00 8.83 -4.12
N THR A 606 10.05 9.74 -4.03
CA THR A 606 8.62 9.42 -4.05
C THR A 606 8.07 9.67 -5.45
N ILE A 607 7.44 8.66 -6.05
CA ILE A 607 6.82 8.77 -7.38
C ILE A 607 5.31 8.81 -7.21
N TRP A 608 4.67 9.82 -7.76
CA TRP A 608 3.23 9.97 -7.82
C TRP A 608 2.73 9.85 -9.25
N ILE A 609 1.62 9.12 -9.43
CA ILE A 609 0.97 8.91 -10.72
C ILE A 609 -0.45 9.44 -10.63
N LYS A 610 -0.71 10.53 -11.34
CA LYS A 610 -2.00 11.23 -11.31
C LYS A 610 -2.68 11.25 -12.66
N SER A 611 -3.96 10.89 -12.71
CA SER A 611 -4.78 11.01 -13.91
C SER A 611 -6.14 11.57 -13.58
N HIS A 612 -6.60 12.55 -14.37
CA HIS A 612 -7.94 13.13 -14.24
C HIS A 612 -8.94 12.52 -15.24
N ASN A 613 -8.52 11.57 -16.05
CA ASN A 613 -9.31 11.05 -17.17
C ASN A 613 -9.33 9.51 -17.25
N ALA A 614 -8.51 8.81 -16.46
CA ALA A 614 -8.50 7.36 -16.41
C ALA A 614 -8.16 6.86 -15.01
N LYS A 615 -8.66 5.67 -14.68
CA LYS A 615 -8.16 4.86 -13.59
C LYS A 615 -6.98 4.04 -14.10
N LEU A 616 -5.82 4.25 -13.49
CA LEU A 616 -4.56 3.60 -13.81
C LEU A 616 -4.13 2.76 -12.61
N LEU A 617 -3.47 1.64 -12.89
CA LEU A 617 -3.04 0.67 -11.89
C LEU A 617 -1.51 0.52 -11.99
N PRO A 618 -0.74 1.32 -11.25
CA PRO A 618 0.71 1.22 -11.26
C PRO A 618 1.20 0.05 -10.43
N ASN A 619 2.25 -0.55 -10.95
CA ASN A 619 3.13 -1.48 -10.31
C ASN A 619 4.54 -0.89 -10.31
N HIS A 620 5.34 -1.25 -9.31
CA HIS A 620 6.69 -0.75 -9.20
C HIS A 620 7.60 -1.88 -8.72
N LEU A 621 8.84 -1.87 -9.23
CA LEU A 621 9.83 -2.87 -8.95
C LEU A 621 11.14 -2.21 -8.54
N LEU A 622 11.84 -2.79 -7.56
CA LEU A 622 13.27 -2.57 -7.42
C LEU A 622 13.99 -3.56 -8.32
N TYR A 623 15.01 -3.07 -9.02
CA TYR A 623 15.87 -3.88 -9.87
C TYR A 623 17.32 -3.69 -9.45
N ARG A 624 18.02 -4.79 -9.20
CA ARG A 624 19.46 -4.77 -8.93
C ARG A 624 20.25 -5.05 -10.20
N LYS A 625 21.10 -4.11 -10.56
CA LYS A 625 21.80 -4.10 -11.85
C LYS A 625 22.82 -5.24 -12.00
N LYS A 626 23.43 -5.68 -10.89
CA LYS A 626 24.54 -6.65 -10.92
C LYS A 626 24.15 -8.08 -11.30
N ASP A 627 22.95 -8.51 -10.90
CA ASP A 627 22.47 -9.89 -11.06
C ASP A 627 21.02 -9.99 -11.54
N HIS A 628 20.40 -8.84 -11.81
CA HIS A 628 19.04 -8.73 -12.33
C HIS A 628 17.95 -9.21 -11.36
N ALA A 629 18.25 -9.27 -10.06
CA ALA A 629 17.25 -9.56 -9.04
C ALA A 629 16.16 -8.48 -9.03
N LEU A 630 14.92 -8.91 -8.82
CA LEU A 630 13.73 -8.06 -8.82
C LEU A 630 13.01 -8.18 -7.48
N SER A 631 12.44 -7.07 -7.01
CA SER A 631 11.37 -7.05 -6.01
C SER A 631 10.17 -6.33 -6.63
N PHE A 632 8.95 -6.70 -6.25
CA PHE A 632 7.75 -6.28 -6.97
C PHE A 632 6.60 -5.99 -6.01
N ASP A 633 5.90 -4.86 -6.22
CA ASP A 633 4.67 -4.57 -5.49
C ASP A 633 3.74 -3.58 -6.25
N ASP A 634 2.53 -3.34 -5.74
CA ASP A 634 1.60 -2.33 -6.24
C ASP A 634 1.85 -0.94 -5.65
N ALA A 635 1.40 0.10 -6.37
CA ALA A 635 1.42 1.47 -5.86
C ALA A 635 0.19 1.74 -4.98
N SER A 636 0.41 2.43 -3.86
CA SER A 636 -0.63 2.72 -2.89
C SER A 636 -1.47 3.91 -3.30
N ASP A 637 -2.75 3.91 -2.90
CA ASP A 637 -3.62 5.06 -3.07
C ASP A 637 -3.17 6.21 -2.14
N GLY A 638 -2.99 7.41 -2.71
CA GLY A 638 -2.72 8.62 -1.92
C GLY A 638 -3.92 9.15 -1.16
N THR A 639 -5.12 8.69 -1.54
CA THR A 639 -6.38 9.04 -0.89
C THR A 639 -7.05 7.79 -0.31
N LEU A 640 -7.03 7.61 1.01
CA LEU A 640 -7.88 6.58 1.63
C LEU A 640 -9.35 6.93 1.46
N GLN A 641 -10.19 5.90 1.35
CA GLN A 641 -11.62 5.99 1.63
C GLN A 641 -11.80 6.65 3.00
N THR A 642 -12.27 7.89 3.03
CA THR A 642 -12.92 8.39 4.25
C THR A 642 -14.06 7.46 4.59
N ASP A 643 -14.34 7.31 5.89
CA ASP A 643 -15.63 6.78 6.34
C ASP A 643 -16.75 7.37 5.48
N PRO A 644 -17.71 6.55 5.01
CA PRO A 644 -18.89 7.10 4.39
C PRO A 644 -19.56 7.97 5.45
N GLN A 645 -19.46 9.30 5.33
CA GLN A 645 -20.24 10.23 6.16
C GLN A 645 -21.76 10.10 5.91
N ILE A 646 -22.21 9.08 5.18
CA ILE A 646 -23.61 8.72 5.00
C ILE A 646 -23.77 7.20 5.02
N SER A 647 -23.46 6.55 6.15
CA SER A 647 -23.94 5.18 6.42
C SER A 647 -25.43 5.23 6.79
N GLY A 648 -26.28 5.54 5.82
CA GLY A 648 -27.73 5.65 6.04
C GLY A 648 -28.57 5.52 4.77
N ILE A 649 -27.97 5.50 3.58
CA ILE A 649 -28.75 5.30 2.36
C ILE A 649 -28.84 3.80 2.08
N ASP A 650 -30.02 3.26 2.38
CA ASP A 650 -30.41 1.90 2.06
C ASP A 650 -30.14 1.59 0.57
N LYS A 651 -29.49 0.45 0.29
CA LYS A 651 -28.91 0.08 -1.02
C LYS A 651 -29.94 -0.03 -2.15
N ASN A 652 -31.21 -0.16 -1.81
CA ASN A 652 -32.31 -0.22 -2.77
C ASN A 652 -32.96 1.15 -3.00
N SER A 653 -32.71 2.13 -2.13
CA SER A 653 -33.30 3.46 -2.22
C SER A 653 -32.42 4.46 -2.99
N SER A 654 -31.11 4.23 -3.11
CA SER A 654 -30.19 5.25 -3.65
C SER A 654 -30.38 5.50 -5.14
N THR A 655 -30.63 4.47 -5.94
CA THR A 655 -30.79 4.64 -7.40
C THR A 655 -32.14 5.27 -7.72
N GLU A 656 -33.22 4.85 -7.05
CA GLU A 656 -34.53 5.47 -7.24
C GLU A 656 -34.58 6.89 -6.68
N ASN A 657 -34.00 7.17 -5.51
CA ASN A 657 -33.96 8.52 -4.95
C ASN A 657 -33.03 9.45 -5.73
N TYR A 658 -31.94 8.94 -6.31
CA TYR A 658 -31.06 9.76 -7.15
C TYR A 658 -31.68 10.03 -8.53
N VAL A 659 -32.32 9.02 -9.14
CA VAL A 659 -33.11 9.22 -10.39
C VAL A 659 -34.30 10.16 -10.13
N LYS A 660 -34.96 10.04 -8.98
CA LYS A 660 -36.02 10.94 -8.54
C LYS A 660 -35.49 12.37 -8.32
N PHE A 661 -34.35 12.53 -7.64
CA PHE A 661 -33.66 13.81 -7.48
C PHE A 661 -33.29 14.43 -8.84
N LEU A 662 -32.72 13.67 -9.76
CA LEU A 662 -32.36 14.15 -11.10
C LEU A 662 -33.59 14.57 -11.93
N LYS A 663 -34.71 13.85 -11.77
CA LYS A 663 -36.00 14.19 -12.41
C LYS A 663 -36.65 15.41 -11.77
N GLU A 664 -36.62 15.53 -10.44
CA GLU A 664 -37.27 16.61 -9.68
C GLU A 664 -36.49 17.92 -9.74
N THR A 665 -35.16 17.87 -9.86
CA THR A 665 -34.30 19.06 -9.96
C THR A 665 -34.13 19.59 -11.39
N GLY A 666 -34.67 18.90 -12.40
CA GLY A 666 -34.57 19.31 -13.80
C GLY A 666 -33.16 19.22 -14.40
N VAL A 667 -32.20 18.66 -13.68
CA VAL A 667 -30.79 18.52 -14.09
C VAL A 667 -30.66 17.71 -15.38
N CYS A 668 -31.49 16.67 -15.57
CA CYS A 668 -31.54 15.91 -16.83
C CYS A 668 -31.93 16.78 -18.04
N LYS A 669 -32.77 17.79 -17.85
CA LYS A 669 -33.21 18.69 -18.94
C LYS A 669 -32.08 19.65 -19.32
N ILE A 670 -31.36 20.19 -18.34
CA ILE A 670 -30.21 21.06 -18.55
C ILE A 670 -29.07 20.29 -19.23
N LEU A 671 -28.79 19.06 -18.79
CA LEU A 671 -27.78 18.19 -19.40
C LEU A 671 -28.17 17.78 -20.84
N ALA A 672 -29.42 17.42 -21.10
CA ALA A 672 -29.91 17.07 -22.43
C ALA A 672 -29.87 18.25 -23.42
N GLU A 673 -30.13 19.47 -22.96
CA GLU A 673 -30.05 20.70 -23.75
C GLU A 673 -28.61 21.17 -24.02
N SER A 674 -27.64 20.66 -23.26
CA SER A 674 -26.20 21.00 -23.39
C SER A 674 -25.36 19.91 -24.06
N ILE A 675 -25.98 18.81 -24.54
CA ILE A 675 -25.29 17.78 -25.32
C ILE A 675 -24.98 18.32 -26.72
N PRO A 676 -23.70 18.39 -27.13
CA PRO A 676 -23.31 18.79 -28.48
C PRO A 676 -23.98 17.90 -29.53
N GLU A 677 -24.39 18.47 -30.66
CA GLU A 677 -25.17 17.76 -31.69
C GLU A 677 -24.47 16.52 -32.25
N ALA A 678 -23.13 16.51 -32.23
CA ALA A 678 -22.31 15.36 -32.58
C ALA A 678 -22.53 14.13 -31.69
N LEU A 679 -22.87 14.31 -30.41
CA LEU A 679 -23.12 13.23 -29.43
C LEU A 679 -24.57 12.73 -29.44
N LYS A 680 -25.51 13.49 -30.00
CA LYS A 680 -26.91 13.04 -30.13
C LYS A 680 -27.07 11.86 -31.09
N HIS A 681 -26.18 11.76 -32.09
CA HIS A 681 -26.17 10.60 -32.98
C HIS A 681 -25.77 9.31 -32.23
N GLU A 682 -24.79 9.37 -31.32
CA GLU A 682 -24.35 8.22 -30.52
C GLU A 682 -25.40 7.80 -29.48
N LEU A 683 -26.10 8.75 -28.87
CA LEU A 683 -27.23 8.47 -27.98
C LEU A 683 -28.37 7.70 -28.68
N ASN A 684 -28.57 7.97 -29.97
CA ASN A 684 -29.56 7.25 -30.78
C ASN A 684 -29.15 5.82 -31.18
N LEU A 685 -27.93 5.39 -30.86
CA LEU A 685 -27.47 4.02 -31.02
C LEU A 685 -27.71 3.17 -29.75
N LEU A 686 -28.06 3.80 -28.62
CA LEU A 686 -28.34 3.10 -27.37
C LEU A 686 -29.78 2.55 -27.32
N PRO A 687 -30.04 1.45 -26.59
CA PRO A 687 -31.39 0.97 -26.29
C PRO A 687 -32.28 2.06 -25.68
N LYS A 688 -33.58 2.02 -25.99
CA LYS A 688 -34.56 3.05 -25.62
C LYS A 688 -34.60 3.28 -24.10
N GLU A 689 -34.37 2.23 -23.31
CA GLU A 689 -34.36 2.29 -21.85
C GLU A 689 -33.15 3.08 -21.30
N ILE A 690 -32.03 3.11 -22.03
CA ILE A 690 -30.81 3.83 -21.65
C ILE A 690 -30.88 5.30 -22.09
N ARG A 691 -31.59 5.62 -23.18
CA ARG A 691 -31.80 7.02 -23.62
C ARG A 691 -32.65 7.87 -22.67
N ILE A 692 -33.45 7.22 -21.81
CA ILE A 692 -34.40 7.87 -20.89
C ILE A 692 -33.71 8.29 -19.57
N ILE A 693 -32.57 7.67 -19.24
CA ILE A 693 -31.70 8.02 -18.10
C ILE A 693 -30.77 9.14 -18.55
#